data_AF-D0NUT5-F1
#
_entry.id   AF-D0NUT5-F1
#
_cell.length_a   1.000
_cell.length_b   1.000
_cell.length_c   1.000
_cell.angle_alpha   90.00
_cell.angle_beta   90.00
_cell.angle_gamma   90.00
#
_symmetry.space_group_name_H-M   'P 1'
#
loop_
_entity.id
_entity.type
_entity.pdbx_description
1 polymer ?
#
loop_
_entity_poly.entity_id
_entity_poly.type
_entity_poly.pdbx_seq_one_letter_code
_entity_poly.pdbx_strand_id
1 'polypeptide(L)'
;MVKLFCSIVGVAGSAFSVEVDEGKTVDDLKEAIKAKKANDFKEVDADKLQLFLAKKDEGRGPWLTEEEVKKDVIDTTGLKLLGAARARLRRVGLSDVDVGGVDEDEEVEGRGPVNVLVVVPEGAVGSALSQPANSATIPNIAWYGTRGSIVEGEGIDLKDPRTLSRATLTADIIRRLEETHVLLVKSPPMTGKTSLATLVSRSLVDRHTIDNKKMVLFNLSALSTHENETFEENFKKQCEMDWKNAVATLPTQAKCMVYLVVDEVQVIYKEGTHSPRRKSTVFWELIKYVLSNGNYSIRILMFAAYGSGVEYTRLATPIQFDDRIVLGIDQLNFSHAEVSEYVQKWFKGTTSFGGLSSSAMKEFCANLEEVTGRHIGLCATTISELNRVHASRNRSASRQPLPAEWIRMLQSGSLYEANDEALFKALTSTRAVKVLDTLDENELDRLERIAYGANSDFDTDIVEQCLRKGILVQTERRFEFSSPVMWRFFVKMRVGHIVRALHVPKTLPEMVARVMRSIDYDSIRQTLGRSLSSDIPLERAWQMEFYKAAYHCTPSTFATSVDVGALFGSSGFVDFTIHGGDIFWGIELLREASNLAEHIKRFSPGGRYSSLPLTAFCLIDFRRVASIDDVPIERIAENMRDCDKLFVVCYDARMEGVMVINSAMDVVYRTQS
;
A
#
# COMPACT_ATOMS: atom_id res chain seq x y z
N MET A 1 -49.01 16.15 -3.69
CA MET A 1 -47.82 17.03 -3.61
C MET A 1 -47.04 16.64 -2.39
N VAL A 2 -45.72 16.59 -2.48
CA VAL A 2 -44.81 16.28 -1.37
C VAL A 2 -44.11 17.58 -0.94
N LYS A 3 -43.95 17.76 0.38
CA LYS A 3 -43.21 18.90 0.96
C LYS A 3 -41.80 18.42 1.30
N LEU A 4 -40.80 18.98 0.63
CA LEU A 4 -39.39 18.65 0.81
C LEU A 4 -38.68 19.78 1.55
N PHE A 5 -37.87 19.45 2.55
CA PHE A 5 -36.94 20.38 3.17
C PHE A 5 -35.57 20.32 2.48
N CYS A 6 -35.11 21.48 2.02
CA CYS A 6 -33.88 21.66 1.26
C CYS A 6 -32.90 22.51 2.07
N SER A 7 -31.59 22.34 1.86
CA SER A 7 -30.57 23.25 2.40
C SER A 7 -29.45 23.49 1.39
N ILE A 8 -28.79 24.65 1.46
CA ILE A 8 -27.71 25.05 0.56
C ILE A 8 -26.36 24.67 1.18
N VAL A 9 -25.58 23.88 0.45
CA VAL A 9 -24.23 23.46 0.86
C VAL A 9 -23.30 24.68 0.94
N GLY A 10 -22.50 24.75 2.00
CA GLY A 10 -21.62 25.90 2.25
C GLY A 10 -22.28 27.08 2.98
N VAL A 11 -23.60 27.06 3.20
CA VAL A 11 -24.33 28.14 3.87
C VAL A 11 -25.03 27.60 5.12
N ALA A 12 -24.44 27.87 6.29
CA ALA A 12 -25.00 27.44 7.57
C ALA A 12 -26.41 28.02 7.79
N GLY A 13 -27.35 27.18 8.25
CA GLY A 13 -28.72 27.59 8.57
C GLY A 13 -29.61 27.94 7.36
N SER A 14 -29.26 27.46 6.17
CA SER A 14 -29.97 27.77 4.92
C SER A 14 -31.19 26.88 4.63
N ALA A 15 -31.75 26.18 5.62
CA ALA A 15 -32.88 25.26 5.42
C ALA A 15 -34.16 25.98 4.96
N PHE A 16 -34.90 25.41 4.00
CA PHE A 16 -36.16 25.93 3.47
C PHE A 16 -37.02 24.81 2.85
N SER A 17 -38.35 24.97 2.83
CA SER A 17 -39.25 23.98 2.24
C SER A 17 -39.67 24.29 0.80
N VAL A 18 -39.79 23.27 -0.04
CA VAL A 18 -40.32 23.31 -1.42
C VAL A 18 -41.44 22.29 -1.57
N GLU A 19 -42.56 22.68 -2.15
CA GLU A 19 -43.66 21.76 -2.51
C GLU A 19 -43.60 21.41 -3.99
N VAL A 20 -43.65 20.12 -4.30
CA VAL A 20 -43.58 19.60 -5.68
C VAL A 20 -44.41 18.32 -5.82
N ASP A 21 -44.92 18.02 -7.01
CA ASP A 21 -45.59 16.75 -7.26
C ASP A 21 -44.57 15.60 -7.38
N GLU A 22 -44.75 14.49 -6.67
CA GLU A 22 -43.79 13.38 -6.66
C GLU A 22 -43.66 12.65 -8.02
N GLY A 23 -44.59 12.89 -8.96
CA GLY A 23 -44.51 12.42 -10.34
C GLY A 23 -43.71 13.32 -11.28
N LYS A 24 -43.31 14.50 -10.82
CA LYS A 24 -42.40 15.41 -11.52
C LYS A 24 -40.96 14.91 -11.50
N THR A 25 -40.13 15.52 -12.32
CA THR A 25 -38.75 15.13 -12.53
C THR A 25 -37.79 15.88 -11.60
N VAL A 26 -36.53 15.43 -11.52
CA VAL A 26 -35.47 16.16 -10.80
C VAL A 26 -35.24 17.55 -11.41
N ASP A 27 -35.41 17.70 -12.72
CA ASP A 27 -35.36 18.99 -13.42
C ASP A 27 -36.44 19.97 -12.93
N ASP A 28 -37.70 19.50 -12.86
CA ASP A 28 -38.80 20.29 -12.29
C ASP A 28 -38.53 20.71 -10.83
N LEU A 29 -37.84 19.86 -10.05
CA LEU A 29 -37.44 20.19 -8.67
C LEU A 29 -36.37 21.28 -8.61
N LYS A 30 -35.39 21.27 -9.53
CA LYS A 30 -34.38 22.34 -9.63
C LYS A 30 -35.03 23.70 -9.92
N GLU A 31 -36.00 23.73 -10.84
CA GLU A 31 -36.79 24.93 -11.14
C GLU A 31 -37.60 25.41 -9.93
N ALA A 32 -38.25 24.49 -9.21
CA ALA A 32 -39.01 24.83 -8.01
C ALA A 32 -38.11 25.39 -6.89
N ILE A 33 -36.91 24.83 -6.70
CA ILE A 33 -35.90 25.34 -5.74
C ILE A 33 -35.44 26.74 -6.13
N LYS A 34 -35.10 26.96 -7.41
CA LYS A 34 -34.69 28.28 -7.92
C LYS A 34 -35.79 29.32 -7.71
N ALA A 35 -37.04 28.98 -8.05
CA ALA A 35 -38.19 29.87 -7.85
C ALA A 35 -38.41 30.22 -6.38
N LYS A 36 -38.22 29.28 -5.46
CA LYS A 36 -38.39 29.49 -4.01
C LYS A 36 -37.31 30.39 -3.41
N LYS A 37 -36.08 30.33 -3.95
CA LYS A 37 -34.89 31.05 -3.48
C LYS A 37 -34.29 31.92 -4.59
N ALA A 38 -35.15 32.69 -5.26
CA ALA A 38 -34.81 33.44 -6.46
C ALA A 38 -33.67 34.47 -6.26
N ASN A 39 -33.52 35.03 -5.05
CA ASN A 39 -32.42 35.94 -4.74
C ASN A 39 -31.09 35.21 -4.58
N ASP A 40 -31.08 34.07 -3.88
CA ASP A 40 -29.88 33.27 -3.64
C ASP A 40 -29.37 32.58 -4.93
N PHE A 41 -30.27 32.34 -5.89
CA PHE A 41 -29.96 31.71 -7.19
C PHE A 41 -30.15 32.65 -8.38
N LYS A 42 -30.08 33.97 -8.16
CA LYS A 42 -30.36 34.98 -9.21
C LYS A 42 -29.46 34.84 -10.44
N GLU A 43 -28.21 34.45 -10.23
CA GLU A 43 -27.17 34.34 -11.29
C GLU A 43 -26.90 32.89 -11.71
N VAL A 44 -27.68 31.93 -11.21
CA VAL A 44 -27.47 30.51 -11.44
C VAL A 44 -28.67 29.93 -12.20
N ASP A 45 -28.43 29.34 -13.37
CA ASP A 45 -29.48 28.62 -14.09
C ASP A 45 -29.88 27.35 -13.33
N ALA A 46 -31.17 27.01 -13.34
CA ALA A 46 -31.68 25.90 -12.52
C ALA A 46 -30.98 24.58 -12.88
N ASP A 47 -30.65 24.37 -14.16
CA ASP A 47 -29.95 23.18 -14.65
C ASP A 47 -28.56 23.01 -14.00
N LYS A 48 -27.90 24.11 -13.61
CA LYS A 48 -26.60 24.13 -12.95
C LYS A 48 -26.65 23.69 -11.50
N LEU A 49 -27.79 23.78 -10.82
CA LEU A 49 -27.91 23.30 -9.44
C LEU A 49 -27.62 21.80 -9.38
N GLN A 50 -26.75 21.39 -8.46
CA GLN A 50 -26.51 19.98 -8.15
C GLN A 50 -27.32 19.62 -6.91
N LEU A 51 -28.14 18.57 -6.99
CA LEU A 51 -29.02 18.13 -5.90
C LEU A 51 -28.53 16.79 -5.36
N PHE A 52 -28.44 16.67 -4.04
CA PHE A 52 -28.09 15.43 -3.34
C PHE A 52 -29.21 15.01 -2.41
N LEU A 53 -29.44 13.70 -2.30
CA LEU A 53 -30.31 13.14 -1.30
C LEU A 53 -29.62 13.24 0.07
N ALA A 54 -30.24 13.95 1.01
CA ALA A 54 -29.67 14.23 2.33
C ALA A 54 -29.78 13.04 3.31
N LYS A 55 -29.68 11.80 2.80
CA LYS A 55 -29.56 10.58 3.59
C LYS A 55 -28.10 10.15 3.65
N LYS A 56 -27.62 9.84 4.86
CA LYS A 56 -26.28 9.29 5.10
C LYS A 56 -26.14 7.91 4.41
N ASP A 57 -24.91 7.43 4.32
CA ASP A 57 -24.57 6.09 3.77
C ASP A 57 -25.13 5.85 2.34
N GLU A 58 -24.94 6.82 1.45
CA GLU A 58 -25.36 6.78 0.03
C GLU A 58 -26.88 6.59 -0.18
N GLY A 59 -27.70 7.14 0.72
CA GLY A 59 -29.16 7.02 0.62
C GLY A 59 -29.79 5.88 1.41
N ARG A 60 -28.99 5.13 2.19
CA ARG A 60 -29.44 3.98 2.99
C ARG A 60 -29.56 4.25 4.49
N GLY A 61 -28.91 5.32 4.97
CA GLY A 61 -28.90 5.73 6.37
C GLY A 61 -30.01 6.73 6.72
N PRO A 62 -29.99 7.27 7.96
CA PRO A 62 -30.93 8.30 8.39
C PRO A 62 -30.76 9.61 7.60
N TRP A 63 -31.82 10.43 7.60
CA TRP A 63 -31.76 11.79 7.09
C TRP A 63 -30.83 12.67 7.93
N LEU A 64 -30.22 13.67 7.30
CA LEU A 64 -29.59 14.77 8.00
C LEU A 64 -30.66 15.60 8.71
N THR A 65 -30.38 16.09 9.92
CA THR A 65 -31.34 16.96 10.64
C THR A 65 -31.02 18.45 10.43
N GLU A 66 -32.01 19.33 10.62
CA GLU A 66 -31.77 20.77 10.55
C GLU A 66 -30.69 21.24 11.55
N GLU A 67 -30.59 20.64 12.74
CA GLU A 67 -29.52 20.94 13.70
C GLU A 67 -28.12 20.63 13.15
N GLU A 68 -27.94 19.48 12.49
CA GLU A 68 -26.67 19.08 11.89
C GLU A 68 -26.24 20.09 10.80
N VAL A 69 -27.23 20.58 10.04
CA VAL A 69 -27.05 21.56 8.96
C VAL A 69 -26.80 22.98 9.50
N LYS A 70 -27.28 23.28 10.72
CA LYS A 70 -27.05 24.58 11.39
C LYS A 70 -25.69 24.64 12.10
N LYS A 71 -25.19 23.53 12.62
CA LYS A 71 -23.97 23.47 13.45
C LYS A 71 -22.67 23.39 12.64
N ASP A 72 -22.71 22.86 11.41
CA ASP A 72 -21.52 22.61 10.59
C ASP A 72 -21.78 22.86 9.09
N VAL A 73 -20.71 23.02 8.31
CA VAL A 73 -20.78 23.06 6.84
C VAL A 73 -20.80 21.62 6.33
N ILE A 74 -21.98 21.16 5.91
CA ILE A 74 -22.16 19.79 5.43
C ILE A 74 -21.55 19.61 4.03
N ASP A 75 -20.57 18.73 3.90
CA ASP A 75 -20.08 18.24 2.60
C ASP A 75 -21.03 17.15 2.03
N THR A 76 -21.00 16.98 0.72
CA THR A 76 -21.79 16.01 -0.04
C THR A 76 -21.15 14.62 -0.14
N THR A 77 -19.98 14.41 0.48
CA THR A 77 -19.28 13.12 0.52
C THR A 77 -20.16 12.02 1.11
N GLY A 78 -20.29 10.90 0.39
CA GLY A 78 -21.12 9.78 0.83
C GLY A 78 -22.63 10.01 0.71
N LEU A 79 -23.08 11.11 0.09
CA LEU A 79 -24.48 11.34 -0.27
C LEU A 79 -24.75 10.96 -1.72
N LYS A 80 -26.01 10.61 -2.00
CA LYS A 80 -26.43 10.19 -3.34
C LYS A 80 -26.76 11.41 -4.22
N LEU A 81 -25.99 11.62 -5.28
CA LEU A 81 -26.25 12.65 -6.30
C LEU A 81 -27.51 12.33 -7.12
N LEU A 82 -28.41 13.30 -7.27
CA LEU A 82 -29.59 13.25 -8.14
C LEU A 82 -29.24 13.74 -9.55
N GLY A 83 -28.33 13.03 -10.22
CA GLY A 83 -27.75 13.48 -11.51
C GLY A 83 -28.66 13.30 -12.74
N ALA A 84 -29.67 12.43 -12.65
CA ALA A 84 -30.54 12.13 -13.78
C ALA A 84 -31.73 13.11 -13.84
N ALA A 85 -31.62 14.16 -14.66
CA ALA A 85 -32.64 15.21 -14.78
C ALA A 85 -34.06 14.69 -15.05
N ARG A 86 -34.22 13.63 -15.86
CA ARG A 86 -35.52 13.02 -16.21
C ARG A 86 -36.05 12.03 -15.18
N ALA A 87 -35.30 11.72 -14.12
CA ALA A 87 -35.74 10.78 -13.10
C ALA A 87 -36.93 11.37 -12.32
N ARG A 88 -37.96 10.56 -12.05
CA ARG A 88 -39.12 10.99 -11.27
C ARG A 88 -38.77 11.02 -9.78
N LEU A 89 -39.28 12.01 -9.03
CA LEU A 89 -39.00 12.17 -7.60
C LEU A 89 -39.35 10.92 -6.79
N ARG A 90 -40.50 10.31 -7.07
CA ARG A 90 -40.91 9.02 -6.47
C ARG A 90 -40.01 7.81 -6.76
N ARG A 91 -39.05 7.93 -7.70
CA ARG A 91 -38.08 6.87 -8.05
C ARG A 91 -36.69 7.14 -7.49
N VAL A 92 -36.46 8.30 -6.89
CA VAL A 92 -35.15 8.71 -6.36
C VAL A 92 -35.12 8.87 -4.84
N GLY A 93 -36.16 8.39 -4.15
CA GLY A 93 -36.25 8.43 -2.68
C GLY A 93 -36.86 9.73 -2.15
N LEU A 94 -37.66 10.42 -2.96
CA LEU A 94 -38.38 11.66 -2.63
C LEU A 94 -39.90 11.51 -2.89
N SER A 95 -40.46 10.32 -2.66
CA SER A 95 -41.93 10.14 -2.62
C SER A 95 -42.49 10.57 -1.27
N ASP A 96 -43.80 10.82 -1.21
CA ASP A 96 -44.51 11.14 0.03
C ASP A 96 -44.31 10.06 1.11
N VAL A 97 -44.17 8.80 0.69
CA VAL A 97 -43.87 7.66 1.56
C VAL A 97 -42.41 7.67 2.03
N ASP A 98 -41.45 8.06 1.18
CA ASP A 98 -40.02 8.05 1.52
C ASP A 98 -39.64 9.16 2.49
N VAL A 99 -40.35 10.29 2.44
CA VAL A 99 -40.12 11.45 3.31
C VAL A 99 -41.04 11.47 4.53
N GLY A 100 -42.04 10.57 4.58
CA GLY A 100 -43.17 10.63 5.51
C GLY A 100 -42.86 10.20 6.95
N GLY A 101 -43.45 10.95 7.89
CA GLY A 101 -43.62 10.60 9.30
C GLY A 101 -42.60 11.23 10.25
N VAL A 102 -42.46 12.56 10.24
CA VAL A 102 -41.70 13.28 11.27
C VAL A 102 -42.61 13.51 12.47
N ASP A 103 -42.13 13.20 13.67
CA ASP A 103 -42.84 13.52 14.90
C ASP A 103 -42.92 15.04 15.05
N GLU A 104 -44.14 15.59 15.22
CA GLU A 104 -44.35 17.04 15.35
C GLU A 104 -43.54 17.62 16.52
N ASP A 105 -43.24 16.82 17.55
CA ASP A 105 -42.39 17.21 18.68
C ASP A 105 -40.89 17.29 18.27
N GLU A 106 -40.41 16.43 17.36
CA GLU A 106 -39.03 16.49 16.83
C GLU A 106 -38.81 17.68 15.87
N GLU A 107 -39.86 18.11 15.17
CA GLU A 107 -39.80 19.33 14.33
C GLU A 107 -39.63 20.60 15.17
N VAL A 108 -40.31 20.69 16.33
CA VAL A 108 -40.21 21.85 17.24
C VAL A 108 -38.82 21.97 17.88
N GLU A 109 -38.12 20.85 18.07
CA GLU A 109 -36.72 20.82 18.54
C GLU A 109 -35.68 21.09 17.44
N GLY A 110 -36.09 21.31 16.18
CA GLY A 110 -35.17 21.52 15.06
C GLY A 110 -34.45 20.23 14.63
N ARG A 111 -34.96 19.06 15.01
CA ARG A 111 -34.45 17.75 14.59
C ARG A 111 -35.14 17.20 13.33
N GLY A 112 -36.03 17.98 12.74
CA GLY A 112 -36.68 17.65 11.47
C GLY A 112 -35.66 17.33 10.36
N PRO A 113 -35.99 16.39 9.45
CA PRO A 113 -35.09 15.93 8.40
C PRO A 113 -34.95 16.98 7.28
N VAL A 114 -33.72 17.20 6.84
CA VAL A 114 -33.43 17.79 5.54
C VAL A 114 -33.45 16.66 4.51
N ASN A 115 -34.21 16.83 3.43
CA ASN A 115 -34.38 15.82 2.38
C ASN A 115 -33.43 16.03 1.20
N VAL A 116 -33.11 17.28 0.87
CA VAL A 116 -32.29 17.62 -0.31
C VAL A 116 -31.19 18.63 0.05
N LEU A 117 -29.95 18.34 -0.34
CA LEU A 117 -28.87 19.33 -0.33
C LEU A 117 -28.67 19.92 -1.72
N VAL A 118 -28.53 21.24 -1.78
CA VAL A 118 -28.39 22.03 -3.01
C VAL A 118 -26.96 22.59 -3.07
N VAL A 119 -26.21 22.18 -4.09
CA VAL A 119 -24.86 22.67 -4.38
C VAL A 119 -24.92 23.60 -5.59
N VAL A 120 -24.26 24.76 -5.47
CA VAL A 120 -24.04 25.71 -6.57
C VAL A 120 -22.64 25.46 -7.15
N PRO A 121 -22.49 25.14 -8.44
CA PRO A 121 -21.17 24.92 -9.04
C PRO A 121 -20.33 26.21 -9.04
N GLU A 122 -19.09 26.13 -8.57
CA GLU A 122 -18.11 27.21 -8.70
C GLU A 122 -17.79 27.43 -10.19
N GLY A 123 -18.20 28.58 -10.74
CA GLY A 123 -17.97 28.95 -12.14
C GLY A 123 -19.09 29.75 -12.82
N ALA A 124 -20.24 29.96 -12.17
CA ALA A 124 -21.34 30.79 -12.69
C ALA A 124 -21.53 32.07 -11.85
N VAL A 125 -20.46 32.83 -11.61
CA VAL A 125 -20.52 34.26 -11.22
C VAL A 125 -19.36 34.96 -11.90
N GLY A 126 -19.58 35.36 -13.15
CA GLY A 126 -18.76 36.35 -13.82
C GLY A 126 -19.41 37.71 -13.68
N SER A 127 -18.77 38.62 -12.94
CA SER A 127 -19.04 40.06 -12.93
C SER A 127 -20.34 40.53 -12.24
N ALA A 128 -20.35 40.56 -10.91
CA ALA A 128 -20.74 41.73 -10.09
C ALA A 128 -20.84 41.41 -8.58
N LEU A 129 -19.84 40.73 -8.01
CA LEU A 129 -19.58 40.79 -6.57
C LEU A 129 -18.08 41.06 -6.36
N SER A 130 -17.77 42.34 -6.35
CA SER A 130 -16.57 42.91 -5.76
C SER A 130 -16.38 42.37 -4.33
N GLN A 131 -15.39 41.48 -4.16
CA GLN A 131 -14.77 40.97 -2.94
C GLN A 131 -15.71 40.42 -1.84
N PRO A 132 -15.43 39.19 -1.35
CA PRO A 132 -15.38 39.04 0.10
C PRO A 132 -14.21 38.15 0.61
N ALA A 133 -13.43 38.78 1.50
CA ALA A 133 -13.08 38.28 2.84
C ALA A 133 -12.55 36.84 2.99
N ASN A 134 -11.29 36.63 2.59
CA ASN A 134 -10.19 36.21 3.48
C ASN A 134 -8.92 35.91 2.66
N SER A 135 -8.47 36.86 1.85
CA SER A 135 -7.07 37.23 2.05
C SER A 135 -7.07 38.05 3.34
N ALA A 136 -6.57 37.48 4.44
CA ALA A 136 -5.69 38.32 5.22
C ALA A 136 -4.59 38.69 4.21
N THR A 137 -4.71 39.85 3.56
CA THR A 137 -3.63 40.44 2.78
C THR A 137 -2.59 40.74 3.83
N ILE A 138 -1.76 39.74 4.14
CA ILE A 138 -0.54 39.95 4.89
C ILE A 138 0.20 40.98 4.03
N PRO A 139 0.42 42.20 4.55
CA PRO A 139 1.07 43.24 3.77
C PRO A 139 2.37 42.67 3.20
N ASN A 140 2.61 42.88 1.90
CA ASN A 140 3.80 42.41 1.19
C ASN A 140 3.82 40.93 0.76
N ILE A 141 2.77 40.12 0.99
CA ILE A 141 2.70 38.72 0.51
C ILE A 141 1.57 38.52 -0.49
N ALA A 142 1.90 37.97 -1.65
CA ALA A 142 0.93 37.46 -2.62
C ALA A 142 1.10 35.95 -2.81
N TRP A 143 -0.01 35.20 -2.79
CA TRP A 143 -0.03 33.75 -3.01
C TRP A 143 -1.00 33.41 -4.13
N TYR A 144 -0.49 32.74 -5.15
CA TYR A 144 -1.22 32.23 -6.31
C TYR A 144 -1.16 30.70 -6.40
N GLY A 145 -2.22 30.11 -6.96
CA GLY A 145 -2.36 28.66 -7.05
C GLY A 145 -2.81 28.00 -5.75
N THR A 146 -2.48 26.72 -5.58
CA THR A 146 -3.02 25.89 -4.49
C THR A 146 -2.52 26.34 -3.12
N ARG A 147 -3.44 26.51 -2.17
CA ARG A 147 -3.16 26.94 -0.78
C ARG A 147 -3.15 25.79 0.24
N GLY A 148 -3.26 24.56 -0.25
CA GLY A 148 -3.53 23.38 0.57
C GLY A 148 -5.00 23.31 0.98
N SER A 149 -5.73 22.37 0.37
CA SER A 149 -6.93 21.71 0.91
C SER A 149 -7.31 20.58 -0.06
N ILE A 150 -7.54 19.42 0.55
CA ILE A 150 -7.96 18.08 0.10
C ILE A 150 -8.49 17.98 -1.35
N VAL A 151 -7.71 17.31 -2.21
CA VAL A 151 -8.29 16.27 -3.06
C VAL A 151 -8.25 14.99 -2.21
N GLU A 152 -9.33 14.20 -2.15
CA GLU A 152 -9.33 12.94 -1.41
C GLU A 152 -8.09 12.10 -1.79
N GLY A 153 -7.21 11.87 -0.82
CA GLY A 153 -6.04 10.99 -0.95
C GLY A 153 -4.67 11.65 -1.13
N GLU A 154 -4.55 12.98 -1.28
CA GLU A 154 -3.25 13.68 -1.43
C GLU A 154 -3.20 15.03 -0.68
N GLY A 155 -2.07 15.29 0.01
CA GLY A 155 -1.82 16.55 0.74
C GLY A 155 -1.92 16.43 2.27
N ILE A 156 -1.96 17.58 2.95
CA ILE A 156 -2.13 17.70 4.42
C ILE A 156 -3.09 18.86 4.74
N ASP A 157 -3.81 18.74 5.85
CA ASP A 157 -4.54 19.87 6.43
C ASP A 157 -3.65 20.60 7.44
N LEU A 158 -3.30 21.85 7.13
CA LEU A 158 -2.49 22.69 8.00
C LEU A 158 -3.23 23.11 9.29
N LYS A 159 -4.55 22.99 9.33
CA LYS A 159 -5.36 23.27 10.52
C LYS A 159 -5.48 22.08 11.46
N ASP A 160 -5.23 20.86 10.95
CA ASP A 160 -5.25 19.67 11.78
C ASP A 160 -4.04 19.69 12.75
N PRO A 161 -4.26 19.74 14.07
CA PRO A 161 -3.17 19.76 15.05
C PRO A 161 -2.31 18.48 15.03
N ARG A 162 -2.79 17.41 14.39
CA ARG A 162 -2.06 16.16 14.20
C ARG A 162 -1.08 16.23 13.02
N THR A 163 -1.13 17.27 12.18
CA THR A 163 -0.16 17.46 11.12
C THR A 163 1.24 17.68 11.72
N LEU A 164 2.25 17.02 11.14
CA LEU A 164 3.65 17.20 11.52
C LEU A 164 4.21 18.43 10.81
N SER A 165 4.82 19.34 11.55
CA SER A 165 5.38 20.58 10.97
C SER A 165 6.63 20.32 10.13
N ARG A 166 7.37 19.25 10.45
CA ARG A 166 8.67 18.90 9.85
C ARG A 166 9.65 20.09 9.81
N ALA A 167 9.62 20.91 10.87
CA ALA A 167 10.26 22.24 10.88
C ALA A 167 11.76 22.22 10.53
N THR A 168 12.50 21.20 10.98
CA THR A 168 13.93 21.06 10.66
C THR A 168 14.16 20.82 9.16
N LEU A 169 13.35 19.96 8.53
CA LEU A 169 13.47 19.67 7.10
C LEU A 169 13.02 20.86 6.25
N THR A 170 11.91 21.53 6.60
CA THR A 170 11.47 22.73 5.89
C THR A 170 12.46 23.89 6.06
N ALA A 171 13.11 23.99 7.21
CA ALA A 171 14.26 24.87 7.44
C ALA A 171 15.41 24.62 6.48
N ASP A 172 15.86 23.37 6.39
CA ASP A 172 16.95 22.97 5.51
C ASP A 172 16.62 23.19 4.03
N ILE A 173 15.41 22.80 3.59
CA ILE A 173 14.95 23.00 2.21
C ILE A 173 14.97 24.46 1.82
N ILE A 174 14.40 25.35 2.65
CA ILE A 174 14.38 26.78 2.33
C ILE A 174 15.79 27.34 2.34
N ARG A 175 16.65 26.96 3.29
CA ARG A 175 18.05 27.40 3.32
C ARG A 175 18.78 26.99 2.04
N ARG A 176 18.69 25.72 1.64
CA ARG A 176 19.29 25.24 0.38
C ARG A 176 18.70 25.94 -0.83
N LEU A 177 17.39 26.12 -0.88
CA LEU A 177 16.73 26.83 -1.97
C LEU A 177 17.25 28.27 -2.12
N GLU A 178 17.49 28.97 -1.02
CA GLU A 178 18.10 30.31 -1.07
C GLU A 178 19.56 30.30 -1.56
N GLU A 179 20.33 29.27 -1.23
CA GLU A 179 21.72 29.12 -1.63
C GLU A 179 21.85 28.68 -3.10
N THR A 180 21.08 27.69 -3.52
CA THR A 180 21.18 27.05 -4.83
C THR A 180 20.24 27.66 -5.87
N HIS A 181 19.28 28.49 -5.45
CA HIS A 181 18.25 29.16 -6.25
C HIS A 181 17.22 28.22 -6.90
N VAL A 182 17.64 27.00 -7.24
CA VAL A 182 16.79 25.91 -7.71
C VAL A 182 17.04 24.70 -6.81
N LEU A 183 15.97 24.00 -6.43
CA LEU A 183 16.05 22.75 -5.67
C LEU A 183 15.07 21.72 -6.26
N LEU A 184 15.53 20.47 -6.40
CA LEU A 184 14.73 19.35 -6.87
C LEU A 184 14.59 18.29 -5.78
N VAL A 185 13.37 18.00 -5.37
CA VAL A 185 13.05 16.91 -4.45
C VAL A 185 12.53 15.73 -5.27
N LYS A 186 13.29 14.63 -5.32
CA LYS A 186 13.00 13.43 -6.11
C LYS A 186 12.89 12.20 -5.22
N SER A 187 11.73 11.54 -5.25
CA SER A 187 11.49 10.37 -4.39
C SER A 187 10.35 9.48 -4.90
N PRO A 188 10.23 8.23 -4.41
CA PRO A 188 9.18 7.31 -4.81
C PRO A 188 7.77 7.79 -4.42
N PRO A 189 6.71 7.11 -4.89
CA PRO A 189 5.33 7.41 -4.50
C PRO A 189 5.13 7.38 -2.98
N MET A 190 4.19 8.18 -2.48
CA MET A 190 3.78 8.22 -1.06
C MET A 190 4.88 8.58 -0.04
N THR A 191 5.97 9.24 -0.46
CA THR A 191 6.94 9.85 0.48
C THR A 191 6.56 11.27 0.92
N GLY A 192 5.30 11.68 0.77
CA GLY A 192 4.81 12.98 1.24
C GLY A 192 5.35 14.22 0.51
N LYS A 193 5.72 14.12 -0.78
CA LYS A 193 6.20 15.26 -1.59
C LYS A 193 5.23 16.43 -1.62
N THR A 194 3.98 16.19 -2.01
CA THR A 194 2.90 17.20 -2.03
C THR A 194 2.64 17.81 -0.65
N SER A 195 2.67 16.99 0.40
CA SER A 195 2.57 17.43 1.78
C SER A 195 3.73 18.35 2.16
N LEU A 196 4.95 18.00 1.77
CA LEU A 196 6.16 18.78 2.01
C LEU A 196 6.16 20.10 1.21
N ALA A 197 5.68 20.10 -0.03
CA ALA A 197 5.49 21.31 -0.84
C ALA A 197 4.58 22.32 -0.12
N THR A 198 3.49 21.81 0.48
CA THR A 198 2.56 22.61 1.29
C THR A 198 3.23 23.17 2.56
N LEU A 199 3.99 22.34 3.30
CA LEU A 199 4.70 22.78 4.52
C LEU A 199 5.79 23.82 4.22
N VAL A 200 6.55 23.64 3.15
CA VAL A 200 7.60 24.59 2.73
C VAL A 200 6.97 25.91 2.30
N SER A 201 5.92 25.86 1.49
CA SER A 201 5.15 27.04 1.07
C SER A 201 4.64 27.85 2.27
N ARG A 202 4.09 27.16 3.28
CA ARG A 202 3.66 27.80 4.52
C ARG A 202 4.83 28.42 5.30
N SER A 203 5.93 27.68 5.43
CA SER A 203 7.13 28.14 6.14
C SER A 203 7.78 29.35 5.47
N LEU A 204 7.70 29.47 4.14
CA LEU A 204 8.14 30.65 3.39
C LEU A 204 7.30 31.87 3.75
N VAL A 205 5.96 31.74 3.73
CA VAL A 205 5.04 32.81 4.13
C VAL A 205 5.32 33.28 5.55
N ASP A 206 5.45 32.35 6.50
CA ASP A 206 5.67 32.70 7.90
C ASP A 206 6.99 33.49 8.07
N ARG A 207 8.08 33.07 7.42
CA ARG A 207 9.36 33.80 7.47
C ARG A 207 9.29 35.19 6.87
N HIS A 208 8.72 35.33 5.67
CA HIS A 208 8.62 36.64 5.01
C HIS A 208 7.66 37.58 5.72
N THR A 209 6.63 37.05 6.39
CA THR A 209 5.74 37.82 7.27
C THR A 209 6.51 38.39 8.45
N ILE A 210 7.31 37.55 9.13
CA ILE A 210 8.13 37.97 10.29
C ILE A 210 9.19 39.00 9.87
N ASP A 211 9.83 38.80 8.72
CA ASP A 211 10.87 39.69 8.20
C ASP A 211 10.32 40.97 7.54
N ASN A 212 8.99 41.08 7.37
CA ASN A 212 8.32 42.14 6.61
C ASN A 212 8.91 42.36 5.21
N LYS A 213 9.21 41.26 4.50
CA LYS A 213 9.78 41.25 3.15
C LYS A 213 8.69 41.01 2.11
N LYS A 214 8.87 41.62 0.93
CA LYS A 214 7.92 41.43 -0.18
C LYS A 214 8.16 40.11 -0.89
N MET A 215 7.12 39.30 -0.96
CA MET A 215 7.16 37.97 -1.55
C MET A 215 5.95 37.72 -2.45
N VAL A 216 6.18 37.04 -3.57
CA VAL A 216 5.14 36.37 -4.36
C VAL A 216 5.44 34.88 -4.40
N LEU A 217 4.44 34.05 -4.07
CA LEU A 217 4.54 32.60 -4.09
C LEU A 217 3.54 32.04 -5.09
N PHE A 218 4.04 31.24 -6.02
CA PHE A 218 3.26 30.42 -6.94
C PHE A 218 3.38 28.96 -6.51
N ASN A 219 2.25 28.32 -6.23
CA ASN A 219 2.20 26.90 -5.89
C ASN A 219 1.25 26.18 -6.85
N LEU A 220 1.77 25.26 -7.64
CA LEU A 220 1.02 24.58 -8.70
C LEU A 220 1.46 23.14 -8.89
N SER A 221 0.56 22.32 -9.45
CA SER A 221 0.90 20.96 -9.87
C SER A 221 1.05 20.88 -11.39
N ALA A 222 2.09 20.19 -11.85
CA ALA A 222 2.27 19.91 -13.28
C ALA A 222 1.35 18.78 -13.77
N LEU A 223 0.79 17.94 -12.89
CA LEU A 223 -0.16 16.87 -13.26
C LEU A 223 -1.44 17.39 -13.90
N SER A 224 -1.85 18.63 -13.58
CA SER A 224 -3.04 19.22 -14.18
C SER A 224 -2.85 19.65 -15.64
N THR A 225 -1.64 19.53 -16.18
CA THR A 225 -1.35 19.86 -17.59
C THR A 225 -1.93 18.78 -18.50
N HIS A 226 -3.01 19.13 -19.19
CA HIS A 226 -3.60 18.23 -20.18
C HIS A 226 -2.65 18.01 -21.37
N GLU A 227 -2.80 16.89 -22.09
CA GLU A 227 -1.93 16.58 -23.24
C GLU A 227 -1.88 17.74 -24.23
N ASN A 228 -3.05 18.33 -24.50
CA ASN A 228 -3.26 19.45 -25.40
C ASN A 228 -3.12 20.83 -24.73
N GLU A 229 -2.32 20.95 -23.68
CA GLU A 229 -2.09 22.23 -23.00
C GLU A 229 -0.59 22.50 -22.87
N THR A 230 -0.19 23.76 -23.07
CA THR A 230 1.17 24.23 -22.80
C THR A 230 1.37 24.46 -21.31
N PHE A 231 2.62 24.50 -20.85
CA PHE A 231 2.90 24.81 -19.45
C PHE A 231 2.37 26.20 -19.05
N GLU A 232 2.47 27.19 -19.95
CA GLU A 232 2.03 28.57 -19.68
C GLU A 232 0.50 28.68 -19.54
N GLU A 233 -0.24 27.93 -20.36
CA GLU A 233 -1.71 27.86 -20.26
C GLU A 233 -2.13 27.24 -18.92
N ASN A 234 -1.52 26.11 -18.53
CA ASN A 234 -1.80 25.48 -17.24
C ASN A 234 -1.38 26.39 -16.06
N PHE A 235 -0.24 27.08 -16.17
CA PHE A 235 0.20 28.05 -15.17
C PHE A 235 -0.82 29.18 -15.03
N LYS A 236 -1.26 29.76 -16.15
CA LYS A 236 -2.26 30.84 -16.16
C LYS A 236 -3.58 30.40 -15.57
N LYS A 237 -4.02 29.17 -15.89
CA LYS A 237 -5.24 28.58 -15.36
C LYS A 237 -5.19 28.37 -13.84
N GLN A 238 -4.08 27.86 -13.31
CA GLN A 238 -3.95 27.59 -11.87
C GLN A 238 -3.63 28.84 -11.04
N CYS A 239 -2.81 29.73 -11.57
CA CYS A 239 -2.29 30.87 -10.82
C CYS A 239 -3.03 32.18 -11.13
N GLU A 240 -3.95 32.17 -12.10
CA GLU A 240 -4.66 33.37 -12.60
C GLU A 240 -3.70 34.50 -13.00
N MET A 241 -2.51 34.15 -13.49
CA MET A 241 -1.46 35.08 -13.86
C MET A 241 -0.74 34.64 -15.12
N ASP A 242 -0.46 35.57 -16.03
CA ASP A 242 0.36 35.29 -17.20
C ASP A 242 1.81 34.95 -16.79
N TRP A 243 2.35 33.86 -17.37
CA TRP A 243 3.71 33.37 -17.10
C TRP A 243 4.76 34.48 -17.21
N LYS A 244 4.73 35.26 -18.31
CA LYS A 244 5.66 36.39 -18.53
C LYS A 244 5.59 37.44 -17.42
N ASN A 245 4.40 37.72 -16.89
CA ASN A 245 4.27 38.67 -15.77
C ASN A 245 4.91 38.10 -14.50
N ALA A 246 4.67 36.82 -14.22
CA ALA A 246 5.23 36.14 -13.06
C ALA A 246 6.77 36.10 -13.09
N VAL A 247 7.35 35.78 -14.25
CA VAL A 247 8.79 35.47 -14.34
C VAL A 247 9.64 36.59 -14.89
N ALA A 248 9.09 37.65 -15.49
CA ALA A 248 9.87 38.79 -16.00
C ALA A 248 9.47 40.14 -15.39
N THR A 249 8.20 40.33 -15.02
CA THR A 249 7.73 41.62 -14.46
C THR A 249 7.90 41.67 -12.95
N LEU A 250 7.37 40.69 -12.21
CA LEU A 250 7.46 40.65 -10.74
C LEU A 250 8.91 40.71 -10.18
N PRO A 251 9.89 39.99 -10.76
CA PRO A 251 11.27 40.02 -10.27
C PRO A 251 11.92 41.41 -10.32
N THR A 252 11.47 42.28 -11.23
CA THR A 252 11.99 43.65 -11.38
C THR A 252 11.44 44.62 -10.34
N GLN A 253 10.41 44.23 -9.60
CA GLN A 253 9.86 45.07 -8.54
C GLN A 253 10.83 45.16 -7.37
N ALA A 254 11.03 46.38 -6.85
CA ALA A 254 11.98 46.63 -5.78
C ALA A 254 11.72 45.72 -4.56
N LYS A 255 12.76 44.97 -4.18
CA LYS A 255 12.78 44.09 -3.00
C LYS A 255 11.71 42.98 -2.99
N CYS A 256 11.24 42.55 -4.16
CA CYS A 256 10.28 41.46 -4.30
C CYS A 256 11.00 40.13 -4.59
N MET A 257 10.79 39.11 -3.76
CA MET A 257 11.23 37.73 -4.03
C MET A 257 10.07 36.91 -4.61
N VAL A 258 10.35 36.12 -5.64
CA VAL A 258 9.36 35.23 -6.27
C VAL A 258 9.75 33.79 -6.00
N TYR A 259 8.84 33.02 -5.44
CA TYR A 259 8.99 31.57 -5.24
C TYR A 259 8.05 30.82 -6.18
N LEU A 260 8.60 29.84 -6.88
CA LEU A 260 7.86 28.94 -7.74
C LEU A 260 8.00 27.51 -7.20
N VAL A 261 6.94 27.03 -6.56
CA VAL A 261 6.84 25.67 -6.02
C VAL A 261 6.00 24.86 -7.01
N VAL A 262 6.64 23.90 -7.68
CA VAL A 262 6.00 23.09 -8.72
C VAL A 262 6.01 21.62 -8.30
N ASP A 263 4.83 21.06 -8.12
CA ASP A 263 4.67 19.64 -7.81
C ASP A 263 4.58 18.79 -9.09
N GLU A 264 5.02 17.53 -8.99
CA GLU A 264 4.96 16.51 -10.04
C GLU A 264 5.63 16.90 -11.37
N VAL A 265 6.78 17.57 -11.31
CA VAL A 265 7.48 18.10 -12.50
C VAL A 265 7.94 17.04 -13.51
N GLN A 266 7.98 15.75 -13.13
CA GLN A 266 8.35 14.68 -14.07
C GLN A 266 7.42 14.58 -15.28
N VAL A 267 6.18 15.06 -15.13
CA VAL A 267 5.14 15.09 -16.17
C VAL A 267 5.54 16.00 -17.35
N ILE A 268 6.43 16.97 -17.11
CA ILE A 268 6.86 17.99 -18.07
C ILE A 268 8.33 17.85 -18.49
N TYR A 269 8.97 16.69 -18.24
CA TYR A 269 10.37 16.41 -18.62
C TYR A 269 10.59 16.25 -20.12
N LYS A 270 9.57 15.91 -20.92
CA LYS A 270 9.70 15.81 -22.37
C LYS A 270 8.84 16.84 -23.08
N GLU A 271 9.42 17.42 -24.13
CA GLU A 271 8.65 18.19 -25.11
C GLU A 271 7.84 17.25 -25.98
N GLY A 272 6.57 17.60 -26.15
CA GLY A 272 5.69 16.96 -27.09
C GLY A 272 6.20 16.99 -28.53
N THR A 273 6.15 15.85 -29.23
CA THR A 273 6.69 15.77 -30.60
C THR A 273 5.87 16.52 -31.66
N HIS A 274 4.59 16.86 -31.42
CA HIS A 274 3.74 17.83 -32.16
C HIS A 274 2.47 18.20 -31.34
N SER A 275 1.56 19.05 -31.87
CA SER A 275 0.72 20.00 -31.10
C SER A 275 -0.57 19.49 -30.41
N PRO A 276 -0.90 20.03 -29.23
CA PRO A 276 0.01 20.31 -28.11
C PRO A 276 0.31 18.95 -27.47
N ARG A 277 1.56 18.72 -27.07
CA ARG A 277 1.93 17.47 -26.37
C ARG A 277 2.82 17.79 -25.16
N ARG A 278 2.50 18.87 -24.44
CA ARG A 278 3.27 19.53 -23.36
C ARG A 278 4.53 20.26 -23.84
N LYS A 279 4.36 21.51 -24.31
CA LYS A 279 5.49 22.45 -24.48
C LYS A 279 5.82 23.06 -23.11
N SER A 280 6.94 22.63 -22.52
CA SER A 280 7.45 23.10 -21.23
C SER A 280 8.83 23.78 -21.34
N THR A 281 9.31 24.04 -22.56
CA THR A 281 10.63 24.65 -22.84
C THR A 281 10.86 25.91 -22.02
N VAL A 282 9.86 26.78 -21.94
CA VAL A 282 9.91 28.05 -21.20
C VAL A 282 10.21 27.87 -19.70
N PHE A 283 9.76 26.76 -19.10
CA PHE A 283 10.05 26.44 -17.71
C PHE A 283 11.51 26.03 -17.52
N TRP A 284 12.03 25.19 -18.43
CA TRP A 284 13.43 24.74 -18.40
C TRP A 284 14.40 25.88 -18.75
N GLU A 285 14.04 26.76 -19.68
CA GLU A 285 14.81 27.98 -19.98
C GLU A 285 14.91 28.88 -18.75
N LEU A 286 13.81 29.06 -18.01
CA LEU A 286 13.84 29.80 -16.75
C LEU A 286 14.79 29.16 -15.74
N ILE A 287 14.77 27.83 -15.57
CA ILE A 287 15.68 27.13 -14.66
C ILE A 287 17.15 27.40 -15.05
N LYS A 288 17.50 27.27 -16.34
CA LYS A 288 18.86 27.57 -16.83
C LYS A 288 19.25 29.02 -16.55
N TYR A 289 18.32 29.96 -16.73
CA TYR A 289 18.54 31.37 -16.45
C TYR A 289 18.78 31.63 -14.95
N VAL A 290 17.95 31.08 -14.07
CA VAL A 290 18.10 31.21 -12.61
C VAL A 290 19.43 30.62 -12.14
N LEU A 291 19.81 29.43 -12.65
CA LEU A 291 21.07 28.78 -12.30
C LEU A 291 22.30 29.57 -12.78
N SER A 292 22.19 30.32 -13.88
CA SER A 292 23.28 31.14 -14.41
C SER A 292 23.32 32.56 -13.85
N ASN A 293 22.24 33.02 -13.21
CA ASN A 293 22.11 34.36 -12.64
C ASN A 293 21.72 34.31 -11.15
N GLY A 294 22.71 34.19 -10.27
CA GLY A 294 22.50 34.17 -8.81
C GLY A 294 21.95 35.48 -8.21
N ASN A 295 21.84 36.56 -9.00
CA ASN A 295 21.18 37.79 -8.54
C ASN A 295 19.69 37.83 -8.91
N TYR A 296 19.19 36.82 -9.62
CA TYR A 296 17.79 36.80 -10.01
C TYR A 296 16.90 36.52 -8.81
N SER A 297 15.86 37.34 -8.62
CA SER A 297 14.96 37.28 -7.47
C SER A 297 13.90 36.18 -7.57
N ILE A 298 14.19 35.11 -8.32
CA ILE A 298 13.36 33.91 -8.41
C ILE A 298 14.03 32.75 -7.69
N ARG A 299 13.23 31.97 -6.96
CA ARG A 299 13.60 30.69 -6.35
C ARG A 299 12.65 29.60 -6.86
N ILE A 300 13.18 28.48 -7.33
CA ILE A 300 12.37 27.40 -7.91
C ILE A 300 12.53 26.11 -7.09
N LEU A 301 11.45 25.65 -6.50
CA LEU A 301 11.39 24.37 -5.80
C LEU A 301 10.54 23.39 -6.60
N MET A 302 11.13 22.25 -6.95
CA MET A 302 10.48 21.23 -7.77
C MET A 302 10.31 19.95 -6.97
N PHE A 303 9.17 19.31 -7.09
CA PHE A 303 8.93 17.96 -6.57
C PHE A 303 8.67 17.00 -7.72
N ALA A 304 9.30 15.83 -7.68
CA ALA A 304 9.19 14.84 -8.73
C ALA A 304 9.10 13.41 -8.18
N ALA A 305 8.24 12.59 -8.77
CA ALA A 305 8.42 11.15 -8.73
C ALA A 305 9.58 10.74 -9.64
N TYR A 306 10.11 9.53 -9.48
CA TYR A 306 11.21 9.06 -10.34
C TYR A 306 10.85 8.89 -11.83
N GLY A 307 9.56 9.00 -12.21
CA GLY A 307 9.04 9.04 -13.59
C GLY A 307 8.08 7.89 -13.87
N SER A 308 6.82 8.16 -14.25
CA SER A 308 5.75 7.14 -14.28
C SER A 308 5.31 6.63 -15.66
N GLY A 309 5.94 7.06 -16.77
CA GLY A 309 5.51 6.68 -18.13
C GLY A 309 6.57 5.96 -18.97
N VAL A 310 6.12 4.98 -19.76
CA VAL A 310 6.93 4.21 -20.73
C VAL A 310 7.48 5.11 -21.85
N GLU A 311 6.87 6.28 -22.09
CA GLU A 311 7.26 7.23 -23.14
C GLU A 311 8.46 8.13 -22.79
N TYR A 312 8.97 8.11 -21.54
CA TYR A 312 10.01 9.02 -21.05
C TYR A 312 11.39 8.36 -21.04
N THR A 313 12.03 8.26 -22.21
CA THR A 313 13.25 7.46 -22.45
C THR A 313 14.55 7.86 -21.74
N ARG A 314 14.60 8.79 -20.79
CA ARG A 314 15.79 8.98 -19.91
C ARG A 314 15.36 9.48 -18.53
N LEU A 315 15.97 8.97 -17.45
CA LEU A 315 15.98 9.55 -16.10
C LEU A 315 16.44 11.02 -16.05
N ALA A 316 16.94 11.52 -17.18
CA ALA A 316 17.42 12.87 -17.38
C ALA A 316 16.25 13.87 -17.36
N THR A 317 16.22 14.68 -16.32
CA THR A 317 15.69 16.03 -16.41
C THR A 317 16.28 16.73 -17.66
N PRO A 318 15.57 17.63 -18.34
CA PRO A 318 16.10 18.39 -19.49
C PRO A 318 17.38 19.19 -19.22
N ILE A 319 17.77 19.27 -17.94
CA ILE A 319 18.94 19.93 -17.40
C ILE A 319 19.61 18.98 -16.43
N GLN A 320 20.93 18.87 -16.45
CA GLN A 320 21.69 18.12 -15.44
C GLN A 320 21.84 18.98 -14.17
N PHE A 321 21.49 18.42 -13.02
CA PHE A 321 21.63 19.08 -11.71
C PHE A 321 22.86 18.55 -10.98
N ASP A 322 23.56 19.43 -10.25
CA ASP A 322 24.58 19.03 -9.26
C ASP A 322 23.89 18.32 -8.08
N ASP A 323 24.55 17.35 -7.46
CA ASP A 323 23.99 16.57 -6.35
C ASP A 323 23.53 17.46 -5.19
N ARG A 324 24.14 18.64 -4.99
CA ARG A 324 23.73 19.62 -3.96
C ARG A 324 22.34 20.22 -4.20
N ILE A 325 21.84 20.17 -5.43
CA ILE A 325 20.52 20.69 -5.84
C ILE A 325 19.42 19.63 -5.66
N VAL A 326 19.79 18.34 -5.56
CA VAL A 326 18.84 17.24 -5.55
C VAL A 326 18.70 16.67 -4.13
N LEU A 327 17.46 16.52 -3.67
CA LEU A 327 17.11 15.80 -2.44
C LEU A 327 16.40 14.49 -2.79
N GLY A 328 16.80 13.41 -2.12
CA GLY A 328 16.33 12.04 -2.30
C GLY A 328 15.37 11.56 -1.20
N ILE A 329 15.06 10.28 -1.25
CA ILE A 329 14.19 9.62 -0.26
C ILE A 329 14.79 9.62 1.15
N ASP A 330 16.11 9.58 1.28
CA ASP A 330 16.82 9.47 2.55
C ASP A 330 16.61 10.71 3.44
N GLN A 331 16.52 11.90 2.83
CA GLN A 331 16.16 13.11 3.58
C GLN A 331 14.65 13.28 3.75
N LEU A 332 13.84 12.61 2.93
CA LEU A 332 12.38 12.73 2.97
C LEU A 332 11.71 11.81 3.98
N ASN A 333 12.22 10.59 4.17
CA ASN A 333 11.70 9.64 5.15
C ASN A 333 11.62 10.27 6.54
N PHE A 334 10.74 9.75 7.39
CA PHE A 334 10.65 10.26 8.75
C PHE A 334 11.98 10.07 9.49
N SER A 335 12.38 11.09 10.25
CA SER A 335 13.37 10.89 11.31
C SER A 335 12.77 10.06 12.46
N HIS A 336 13.60 9.50 13.33
CA HIS A 336 13.15 8.78 14.52
C HIS A 336 12.22 9.64 15.42
N ALA A 337 12.52 10.94 15.52
CA ALA A 337 11.69 11.89 16.25
C ALA A 337 10.34 12.10 15.56
N GLU A 338 10.32 12.23 14.23
CA GLU A 338 9.09 12.36 13.46
C GLU A 338 8.22 11.10 13.50
N VAL A 339 8.80 9.90 13.50
CA VAL A 339 8.04 8.65 13.71
C VAL A 339 7.35 8.67 15.07
N SER A 340 8.10 9.01 16.12
CA SER A 340 7.56 9.08 17.48
C SER A 340 6.44 10.12 17.60
N GLU A 341 6.63 11.31 17.02
CA GLU A 341 5.62 12.37 16.97
C GLU A 341 4.39 11.95 16.16
N TYR A 342 4.59 11.27 15.02
CA TYR A 342 3.50 10.77 14.17
C TYR A 342 2.65 9.74 14.91
N VAL A 343 3.28 8.77 15.57
CA VAL A 343 2.60 7.77 16.41
C VAL A 343 1.81 8.48 17.51
N GLN A 344 2.41 9.44 18.22
CA GLN A 344 1.73 10.19 19.27
C GLN A 344 0.44 10.88 18.78
N LYS A 345 0.51 11.52 17.60
CA LYS A 345 -0.58 12.32 17.06
C LYS A 345 -1.68 11.49 16.37
N TRP A 346 -1.30 10.39 15.71
CA TRP A 346 -2.20 9.65 14.82
C TRP A 346 -2.63 8.29 15.35
N PHE A 347 -1.87 7.67 16.24
CA PHE A 347 -2.22 6.35 16.75
C PHE A 347 -3.20 6.43 17.93
N LYS A 348 -4.38 5.84 17.76
CA LYS A 348 -5.46 5.85 18.77
C LYS A 348 -5.16 4.94 19.96
N GLY A 349 -4.30 3.93 19.79
CA GLY A 349 -3.90 2.99 20.84
C GLY A 349 -2.81 3.51 21.79
N THR A 350 -2.42 4.79 21.71
CA THR A 350 -1.37 5.39 22.56
C THR A 350 -1.68 5.33 24.05
N THR A 351 -2.97 5.35 24.42
CA THR A 351 -3.43 5.25 25.81
C THR A 351 -3.04 3.92 26.47
N SER A 352 -2.84 2.85 25.69
CA SER A 352 -2.40 1.54 26.22
C SER A 352 -0.96 1.53 26.75
N PHE A 353 -0.13 2.54 26.42
CA PHE A 353 1.32 2.50 26.65
C PHE A 353 1.79 3.24 27.92
N GLY A 354 0.87 3.79 28.73
CA GLY A 354 1.22 4.49 29.97
C GLY A 354 2.08 5.75 29.79
N GLY A 355 2.19 6.27 28.56
CA GLY A 355 2.97 7.46 28.20
C GLY A 355 4.03 7.23 27.13
N LEU A 356 4.57 8.33 26.59
CA LEU A 356 5.50 8.36 25.46
C LEU A 356 6.93 7.92 25.81
N SER A 357 7.31 8.09 27.08
CA SER A 357 8.64 7.70 27.59
C SER A 357 8.74 6.21 27.94
N SER A 358 7.64 5.45 27.83
CA SER A 358 7.65 4.04 28.16
C SER A 358 8.55 3.24 27.20
N SER A 359 9.23 2.23 27.74
CA SER A 359 10.06 1.32 26.95
C SER A 359 9.25 0.65 25.82
N ALA A 360 7.99 0.30 26.12
CA ALA A 360 7.09 -0.31 25.15
C ALA A 360 6.72 0.63 23.99
N MET A 361 6.56 1.94 24.22
CA MET A 361 6.29 2.88 23.13
C MET A 361 7.52 3.03 22.22
N LYS A 362 8.71 3.06 22.82
CA LYS A 362 9.97 3.09 22.05
C LYS A 362 10.13 1.82 21.22
N GLU A 363 9.83 0.66 21.79
CA GLU A 363 9.84 -0.62 21.09
C GLU A 363 8.81 -0.65 19.95
N PHE A 364 7.60 -0.16 20.19
CA PHE A 364 6.57 -0.02 19.15
C PHE A 364 7.04 0.85 17.98
N CYS A 365 7.63 2.02 18.28
CA CYS A 365 8.19 2.89 17.25
C CYS A 365 9.33 2.20 16.49
N ALA A 366 10.25 1.53 17.19
CA ALA A 366 11.33 0.79 16.55
C ALA A 366 10.83 -0.31 15.59
N ASN A 367 9.80 -1.07 15.99
CA ASN A 367 9.18 -2.08 15.12
C ASN A 367 8.48 -1.44 13.92
N LEU A 368 7.83 -0.27 14.09
CA LEU A 368 7.24 0.47 12.97
C LEU A 368 8.32 0.92 11.98
N GLU A 369 9.45 1.42 12.47
CA GLU A 369 10.59 1.81 11.64
C GLU A 369 11.19 0.63 10.89
N GLU A 370 11.36 -0.51 11.56
CA GLU A 370 11.89 -1.74 10.96
C GLU A 370 10.98 -2.25 9.83
N VAL A 371 9.67 -2.30 10.08
CA VAL A 371 8.70 -2.77 9.08
C VAL A 371 8.62 -1.83 7.87
N THR A 372 8.69 -0.52 8.08
CA THR A 372 8.38 0.48 7.05
C THR A 372 9.60 1.15 6.43
N GLY A 373 10.78 1.01 7.03
CA GLY A 373 11.98 1.77 6.67
C GLY A 373 11.82 3.28 6.86
N ARG A 374 10.91 3.71 7.75
CA ARG A 374 10.52 5.12 7.96
C ARG A 374 9.89 5.78 6.72
N HIS A 375 9.46 4.99 5.75
CA HIS A 375 8.75 5.48 4.58
C HIS A 375 7.40 6.06 4.99
N ILE A 376 7.17 7.35 4.71
CA ILE A 376 6.03 8.13 5.23
C ILE A 376 4.69 7.46 4.96
N GLY A 377 4.42 7.11 3.69
CA GLY A 377 3.16 6.47 3.31
C GLY A 377 2.96 5.10 3.95
N LEU A 378 4.03 4.34 4.17
CA LEU A 378 3.94 3.01 4.79
C LEU A 378 3.73 3.15 6.31
N CYS A 379 4.38 4.12 6.96
CA CYS A 379 4.08 4.49 8.35
C CYS A 379 2.60 4.87 8.51
N ALA A 380 2.11 5.77 7.65
CA ALA A 380 0.72 6.22 7.67
C ALA A 380 -0.27 5.07 7.44
N THR A 381 0.00 4.19 6.47
CA THR A 381 -0.82 2.99 6.22
C THR A 381 -0.81 2.05 7.43
N THR A 382 0.36 1.73 7.99
CA THR A 382 0.43 0.87 9.19
C THR A 382 -0.38 1.44 10.35
N ILE A 383 -0.24 2.73 10.67
CA ILE A 383 -1.00 3.36 11.75
C ILE A 383 -2.50 3.39 11.43
N SER A 384 -2.89 3.59 10.17
CA SER A 384 -4.28 3.48 9.73
C SER A 384 -4.86 2.08 9.96
N GLU A 385 -4.14 1.02 9.60
CA GLU A 385 -4.61 -0.36 9.82
C GLU A 385 -4.71 -0.70 11.31
N LEU A 386 -3.74 -0.29 12.13
CA LEU A 386 -3.82 -0.48 13.58
C LEU A 386 -4.99 0.31 14.20
N ASN A 387 -5.28 1.51 13.68
CA ASN A 387 -6.45 2.29 14.08
C ASN A 387 -7.77 1.60 13.68
N ARG A 388 -7.81 0.84 12.58
CA ARG A 388 -8.97 0.01 12.22
C ARG A 388 -9.16 -1.14 13.20
N VAL A 389 -8.08 -1.78 13.64
CA VAL A 389 -8.14 -2.78 14.72
C VAL A 389 -8.71 -2.15 16.00
N HIS A 390 -8.18 -0.99 16.42
CA HIS A 390 -8.67 -0.26 17.58
C HIS A 390 -10.16 0.07 17.49
N ALA A 391 -10.63 0.57 16.34
CA ALA A 391 -12.03 0.88 16.08
C ALA A 391 -12.92 -0.39 16.07
N SER A 392 -12.43 -1.49 15.49
CA SER A 392 -13.12 -2.78 15.47
C SER A 392 -13.34 -3.33 16.88
N ARG A 393 -12.32 -3.25 17.75
CA ARG A 393 -12.42 -3.66 19.16
C ARG A 393 -13.43 -2.81 19.94
N ASN A 394 -13.50 -1.50 19.69
CA ASN A 394 -14.50 -0.63 20.28
C ASN A 394 -15.93 -1.00 19.85
N ARG A 395 -16.16 -1.23 18.55
CA ARG A 395 -17.49 -1.62 18.04
C ARG A 395 -17.97 -2.95 18.59
N SER A 396 -17.05 -3.88 18.83
CA SER A 396 -17.34 -5.21 19.37
C SER A 396 -17.32 -5.27 20.91
N ALA A 397 -17.20 -4.12 21.60
CA ALA A 397 -17.04 -4.04 23.05
C ALA A 397 -15.94 -4.98 23.62
N SER A 398 -14.92 -5.26 22.81
CA SER A 398 -13.80 -6.13 23.17
C SER A 398 -12.71 -5.36 23.91
N ARG A 399 -11.88 -6.07 24.68
CA ARG A 399 -10.71 -5.49 25.32
C ARG A 399 -9.77 -4.87 24.27
N GLN A 400 -9.30 -3.66 24.54
CA GLN A 400 -8.25 -3.04 23.74
C GLN A 400 -6.92 -3.81 23.87
N PRO A 401 -6.11 -3.90 22.79
CA PRO A 401 -4.83 -4.57 22.86
C PRO A 401 -3.86 -3.88 23.82
N LEU A 402 -3.08 -4.71 24.53
CA LEU A 402 -1.95 -4.28 25.34
C LEU A 402 -0.75 -3.89 24.46
N PRO A 403 0.23 -3.13 24.99
CA PRO A 403 1.45 -2.77 24.24
C PRO A 403 2.14 -3.94 23.54
N ALA A 404 2.32 -5.07 24.25
CA ALA A 404 2.93 -6.27 23.69
C ALA A 404 2.10 -6.89 22.54
N GLU A 405 0.78 -6.74 22.55
CA GLU A 405 -0.09 -7.21 21.46
C GLU A 405 0.05 -6.32 20.22
N TRP A 406 0.10 -5.00 20.40
CA TRP A 406 0.36 -4.06 19.31
C TRP A 406 1.73 -4.29 18.66
N ILE A 407 2.77 -4.51 19.46
CA ILE A 407 4.11 -4.84 18.96
C ILE A 407 4.10 -6.17 18.19
N ARG A 408 3.42 -7.21 18.72
CA ARG A 408 3.26 -8.49 18.01
C ARG A 408 2.54 -8.35 16.68
N MET A 409 1.57 -7.44 16.55
CA MET A 409 0.89 -7.18 15.28
C MET A 409 1.85 -6.60 14.23
N LEU A 410 2.78 -5.72 14.62
CA LEU A 410 3.82 -5.21 13.73
C LEU A 410 4.80 -6.32 13.30
N GLN A 411 5.25 -7.13 14.25
CA GLN A 411 6.21 -8.21 14.02
C GLN A 411 5.65 -9.33 13.13
N SER A 412 4.43 -9.79 13.44
CA SER A 412 3.80 -10.90 12.73
C SER A 412 3.08 -10.46 11.46
N GLY A 413 2.69 -9.19 11.36
CA GLY A 413 1.79 -8.69 10.33
C GLY A 413 0.34 -9.21 10.44
N SER A 414 0.01 -9.93 11.52
CA SER A 414 -1.32 -10.49 11.78
C SER A 414 -2.16 -9.52 12.61
N LEU A 415 -3.31 -9.08 12.10
CA LEU A 415 -4.10 -8.01 12.75
C LEU A 415 -5.36 -8.52 13.47
N TYR A 416 -6.03 -9.51 12.90
CA TYR A 416 -7.32 -10.02 13.38
C TYR A 416 -7.21 -11.48 13.82
N GLU A 417 -6.54 -12.30 13.00
CA GLU A 417 -6.37 -13.73 13.23
C GLU A 417 -4.91 -14.16 13.00
N ALA A 418 -4.52 -15.31 13.57
CA ALA A 418 -3.18 -15.83 13.41
C ALA A 418 -2.88 -16.13 11.93
N ASN A 419 -1.82 -15.52 11.40
CA ASN A 419 -1.35 -15.66 10.01
C ASN A 419 -2.32 -15.09 8.95
N ASP A 420 -3.16 -14.10 9.29
CA ASP A 420 -4.04 -13.45 8.31
C ASP A 420 -3.28 -12.56 7.29
N GLU A 421 -2.03 -12.20 7.62
CA GLU A 421 -1.15 -11.30 6.87
C GLU A 421 -1.80 -9.94 6.53
N ALA A 422 -2.79 -9.52 7.31
CA ALA A 422 -3.64 -8.38 6.97
C ALA A 422 -2.82 -7.08 6.84
N LEU A 423 -1.84 -6.87 7.72
CA LEU A 423 -0.97 -5.70 7.64
C LEU A 423 -0.11 -5.73 6.37
N PHE A 424 0.49 -6.89 6.07
CA PHE A 424 1.33 -7.01 4.89
C PHE A 424 0.53 -6.82 3.60
N LYS A 425 -0.67 -7.42 3.49
CA LYS A 425 -1.59 -7.22 2.37
C LYS A 425 -1.98 -5.74 2.19
N ALA A 426 -2.24 -5.03 3.28
CA ALA A 426 -2.55 -3.60 3.23
C ALA A 426 -1.36 -2.80 2.70
N LEU A 427 -0.15 -3.10 3.19
CA LEU A 427 1.07 -2.40 2.78
C LEU A 427 1.45 -2.67 1.32
N THR A 428 1.35 -3.92 0.85
CA THR A 428 1.65 -4.28 -0.55
C THR A 428 0.64 -3.70 -1.53
N SER A 429 -0.59 -3.42 -1.08
CA SER A 429 -1.63 -2.79 -1.90
C SER A 429 -1.44 -1.27 -2.08
N THR A 430 -0.49 -0.65 -1.36
CA THR A 430 -0.22 0.78 -1.48
C THR A 430 0.47 1.15 -2.80
N ARG A 431 0.31 2.40 -3.25
CA ARG A 431 1.04 2.91 -4.44
C ARG A 431 2.57 2.85 -4.27
N ALA A 432 3.06 2.81 -3.03
CA ALA A 432 4.48 2.68 -2.75
C ALA A 432 5.04 1.31 -3.13
N VAL A 433 4.23 0.24 -3.10
CA VAL A 433 4.70 -1.15 -3.26
C VAL A 433 4.06 -1.87 -4.45
N LYS A 434 2.76 -1.64 -4.69
CA LYS A 434 1.98 -2.29 -5.76
C LYS A 434 2.57 -2.10 -7.16
N VAL A 435 3.38 -1.07 -7.36
CA VAL A 435 4.10 -0.85 -8.61
C VAL A 435 5.00 -2.02 -9.00
N LEU A 436 5.43 -2.86 -8.05
CA LEU A 436 6.20 -4.08 -8.34
C LEU A 436 5.42 -5.09 -9.19
N ASP A 437 4.08 -5.15 -9.04
CA ASP A 437 3.20 -6.02 -9.84
C ASP A 437 3.20 -5.67 -11.34
N THR A 438 3.80 -4.52 -11.70
CA THR A 438 3.91 -4.09 -13.09
C THR A 438 5.14 -4.68 -13.80
N LEU A 439 5.95 -5.49 -13.12
CA LEU A 439 7.06 -6.20 -13.72
C LEU A 439 6.63 -7.60 -14.18
N ASP A 440 7.05 -8.00 -15.37
CA ASP A 440 6.86 -9.38 -15.86
C ASP A 440 7.91 -10.35 -15.27
N GLU A 441 7.75 -11.65 -15.51
CA GLU A 441 8.64 -12.69 -14.96
C GLU A 441 10.11 -12.48 -15.36
N ASN A 442 10.36 -12.12 -16.62
CA ASN A 442 11.71 -11.88 -17.11
C ASN A 442 12.30 -10.61 -16.48
N GLU A 443 11.52 -9.54 -16.35
CA GLU A 443 11.94 -8.32 -15.64
C GLU A 443 12.26 -8.61 -14.16
N LEU A 444 11.47 -9.46 -13.50
CA LEU A 444 11.71 -9.91 -12.13
C LEU A 444 12.99 -10.76 -12.03
N ASP A 445 13.28 -11.64 -13.00
CA ASP A 445 14.52 -12.44 -13.04
C ASP A 445 15.76 -11.54 -13.14
N ARG A 446 15.67 -10.50 -13.98
CA ARG A 446 16.74 -9.53 -14.16
C ARG A 446 16.94 -8.69 -12.90
N LEU A 447 15.86 -8.24 -12.27
CA LEU A 447 15.91 -7.53 -10.99
C LEU A 447 16.49 -8.42 -9.86
N GLU A 448 16.16 -9.72 -9.84
CA GLU A 448 16.71 -10.67 -8.88
C GLU A 448 18.23 -10.78 -8.96
N ARG A 449 18.77 -10.87 -10.18
CA ARG A 449 20.23 -10.89 -10.38
C ARG A 449 20.89 -9.63 -9.83
N ILE A 450 20.29 -8.46 -10.05
CA ILE A 450 20.79 -7.18 -9.51
C ILE A 450 20.71 -7.18 -7.98
N ALA A 451 19.59 -7.63 -7.40
CA ALA A 451 19.41 -7.68 -5.95
C ALA A 451 20.45 -8.55 -5.24
N TYR A 452 20.92 -9.62 -5.89
CA TYR A 452 21.99 -10.49 -5.39
C TYR A 452 23.40 -10.06 -5.81
N GLY A 453 23.57 -8.86 -6.36
CA GLY A 453 24.87 -8.24 -6.60
C GLY A 453 25.50 -8.55 -7.96
N ALA A 454 24.71 -9.00 -8.95
CA ALA A 454 25.18 -9.02 -10.34
C ALA A 454 25.52 -7.60 -10.83
N ASN A 455 26.46 -7.50 -11.76
CA ASN A 455 26.84 -6.20 -12.33
C ASN A 455 25.65 -5.58 -13.08
N SER A 456 25.24 -4.38 -12.66
CA SER A 456 24.13 -3.62 -13.24
C SER A 456 24.35 -3.20 -14.69
N ASP A 457 25.60 -3.22 -15.18
CA ASP A 457 25.94 -2.79 -16.54
C ASP A 457 25.20 -3.60 -17.64
N PHE A 458 24.91 -4.87 -17.37
CA PHE A 458 24.20 -5.76 -18.31
C PHE A 458 22.68 -5.57 -18.31
N ASP A 459 22.15 -4.85 -17.32
CA ASP A 459 20.72 -4.74 -17.02
C ASP A 459 20.34 -3.27 -16.72
N THR A 460 21.01 -2.33 -17.41
CA THR A 460 20.87 -0.88 -17.16
C THR A 460 19.43 -0.40 -17.40
N ASP A 461 18.72 -0.96 -18.37
CA ASP A 461 17.33 -0.61 -18.68
C ASP A 461 16.36 -1.04 -17.56
N ILE A 462 16.54 -2.22 -16.95
CA ILE A 462 15.68 -2.65 -15.85
C ILE A 462 15.98 -1.86 -14.57
N VAL A 463 17.25 -1.50 -14.31
CA VAL A 463 17.61 -0.58 -13.22
C VAL A 463 16.92 0.77 -13.42
N GLU A 464 17.01 1.33 -14.63
CA GLU A 464 16.39 2.60 -14.96
C GLU A 464 14.86 2.55 -14.82
N GLN A 465 14.22 1.47 -15.29
CA GLN A 465 12.79 1.22 -15.12
C GLN A 465 12.41 1.11 -13.64
N CYS A 466 13.17 0.38 -12.84
CA CYS A 466 12.90 0.19 -11.42
C CYS A 466 13.10 1.48 -10.62
N LEU A 467 14.11 2.29 -10.95
CA LEU A 467 14.28 3.62 -10.39
C LEU A 467 13.06 4.48 -10.71
N ARG A 468 12.66 4.57 -11.98
CA ARG A 468 11.51 5.34 -12.47
C ARG A 468 10.21 4.99 -11.73
N LYS A 469 9.94 3.68 -11.64
CA LYS A 469 8.78 3.13 -10.93
C LYS A 469 8.85 3.35 -9.40
N GLY A 470 9.99 3.73 -8.84
CA GLY A 470 10.19 3.86 -7.40
C GLY A 470 10.34 2.52 -6.68
N ILE A 471 10.69 1.45 -7.43
CA ILE A 471 11.03 0.13 -6.90
C ILE A 471 12.42 0.18 -6.27
N LEU A 472 13.37 0.75 -7.00
CA LEU A 472 14.73 1.00 -6.53
C LEU A 472 14.94 2.49 -6.25
N VAL A 473 15.93 2.76 -5.40
CA VAL A 473 16.49 4.08 -5.12
C VAL A 473 18.01 3.99 -5.22
N GLN A 474 18.63 5.08 -5.62
CA GLN A 474 20.09 5.16 -5.72
C GLN A 474 20.64 5.77 -4.43
N THR A 475 21.51 5.03 -3.73
CA THR A 475 22.33 5.54 -2.64
C THR A 475 23.76 5.77 -3.14
N GLU A 476 24.63 6.42 -2.34
CA GLU A 476 25.99 6.81 -2.76
C GLU A 476 26.85 5.66 -3.31
N ARG A 477 26.50 4.39 -3.05
CA ARG A 477 27.32 3.24 -3.43
C ARG A 477 26.58 2.11 -4.15
N ARG A 478 25.23 2.05 -4.11
CA ARG A 478 24.43 0.92 -4.66
C ARG A 478 23.00 1.34 -5.00
N PHE A 479 22.30 0.45 -5.72
CA PHE A 479 20.84 0.49 -5.83
C PHE A 479 20.24 -0.34 -4.70
N GLU A 480 19.24 0.21 -4.03
CA GLU A 480 18.52 -0.43 -2.93
C GLU A 480 17.02 -0.38 -3.21
N PHE A 481 16.27 -1.33 -2.65
CA PHE A 481 14.81 -1.24 -2.70
C PHE A 481 14.31 -0.04 -1.90
N SER A 482 13.27 0.63 -2.39
CA SER A 482 12.76 1.88 -1.81
C SER A 482 12.22 1.75 -0.38
N SER A 483 11.91 0.53 0.07
CA SER A 483 11.52 0.23 1.45
C SER A 483 11.72 -1.26 1.80
N PRO A 484 11.78 -1.61 3.09
CA PRO A 484 11.78 -3.01 3.54
C PRO A 484 10.56 -3.79 3.07
N VAL A 485 9.38 -3.16 2.97
CA VAL A 485 8.16 -3.79 2.46
C VAL A 485 8.30 -4.14 0.99
N MET A 486 8.85 -3.24 0.17
CA MET A 486 9.13 -3.50 -1.25
C MET A 486 10.04 -4.72 -1.42
N TRP A 487 11.14 -4.77 -0.67
CA TRP A 487 12.05 -5.92 -0.65
C TRP A 487 11.33 -7.20 -0.24
N ARG A 488 10.57 -7.18 0.86
CA ARG A 488 9.84 -8.36 1.35
C ARG A 488 8.80 -8.84 0.36
N PHE A 489 8.12 -7.93 -0.35
CA PHE A 489 7.17 -8.28 -1.38
C PHE A 489 7.84 -8.89 -2.61
N PHE A 490 8.96 -8.31 -3.05
CA PHE A 490 9.81 -8.90 -4.09
C PHE A 490 10.23 -10.33 -3.73
N VAL A 491 10.78 -10.54 -2.54
CA VAL A 491 11.17 -11.89 -2.07
C VAL A 491 9.96 -12.83 -2.05
N LYS A 492 8.78 -12.36 -1.59
CA LYS A 492 7.54 -13.16 -1.62
C LYS A 492 7.12 -13.55 -3.04
N MET A 493 7.33 -12.69 -4.03
CA MET A 493 7.05 -13.01 -5.43
C MET A 493 8.03 -14.05 -5.99
N ARG A 494 9.33 -13.95 -5.64
CA ARG A 494 10.38 -14.83 -6.15
C ARG A 494 10.40 -16.21 -5.50
N VAL A 495 10.27 -16.24 -4.18
CA VAL A 495 10.34 -17.47 -3.37
C VAL A 495 8.95 -18.10 -3.19
N GLY A 496 7.90 -17.34 -3.45
CA GLY A 496 6.51 -17.76 -3.27
C GLY A 496 6.00 -17.61 -1.83
N HIS A 497 4.71 -17.89 -1.64
CA HIS A 497 4.10 -18.04 -0.33
C HIS A 497 4.09 -19.52 0.06
N ILE A 498 4.77 -19.86 1.16
CA ILE A 498 4.69 -21.21 1.71
C ILE A 498 3.37 -21.30 2.48
N VAL A 499 2.33 -21.80 1.81
CA VAL A 499 1.08 -22.19 2.48
C VAL A 499 1.34 -23.49 3.23
N ARG A 500 1.23 -23.43 4.56
CA ARG A 500 1.29 -24.60 5.45
C ARG A 500 -0.12 -25.14 5.70
N ALA A 501 -0.24 -26.46 5.87
CA ALA A 501 -1.52 -27.11 6.11
C ALA A 501 -2.14 -26.61 7.42
N LEU A 502 -3.43 -26.27 7.42
CA LEU A 502 -4.14 -25.78 8.61
C LEU A 502 -4.31 -26.87 9.69
N HIS A 503 -4.44 -28.13 9.26
CA HIS A 503 -4.77 -29.24 10.14
C HIS A 503 -3.56 -30.13 10.40
N VAL A 504 -3.31 -30.40 11.68
CA VAL A 504 -2.31 -31.39 12.11
C VAL A 504 -2.70 -32.78 11.58
N PRO A 505 -1.79 -33.53 10.94
CA PRO A 505 -2.02 -34.94 10.63
C PRO A 505 -2.23 -35.73 11.93
N LYS A 506 -3.27 -36.56 12.00
CA LYS A 506 -3.62 -37.29 13.23
C LYS A 506 -2.66 -38.45 13.50
N THR A 507 -2.05 -38.99 12.44
CA THR A 507 -1.16 -40.15 12.52
C THR A 507 0.03 -40.00 11.58
N LEU A 508 1.14 -40.68 11.89
CA LEU A 508 2.33 -40.70 11.05
C LEU A 508 2.05 -41.28 9.64
N PRO A 509 1.28 -42.37 9.46
CA PRO A 509 0.88 -42.82 8.12
C PRO A 509 0.09 -41.78 7.32
N GLU A 510 -0.83 -41.05 7.96
CA GLU A 510 -1.54 -39.94 7.30
C GLU A 510 -0.57 -38.85 6.86
N MET A 511 0.41 -38.50 7.71
CA MET A 511 1.45 -37.53 7.37
C MET A 511 2.26 -37.98 6.16
N VAL A 512 2.75 -39.23 6.15
CA VAL A 512 3.51 -39.78 5.01
C VAL A 512 2.67 -39.72 3.73
N ALA A 513 1.39 -40.11 3.78
CA ALA A 513 0.52 -40.05 2.61
C ALA A 513 0.29 -38.60 2.11
N ARG A 514 0.15 -37.63 3.01
CA ARG A 514 0.05 -36.20 2.64
C ARG A 514 1.34 -35.72 1.97
N VAL A 515 2.50 -36.06 2.53
CA VAL A 515 3.80 -35.68 1.95
C VAL A 515 3.99 -36.27 0.56
N MET A 516 3.73 -37.57 0.39
CA MET A 516 3.88 -38.22 -0.92
C MET A 516 2.94 -37.65 -1.99
N ARG A 517 1.77 -37.13 -1.61
CA ARG A 517 0.88 -36.39 -2.52
C ARG A 517 1.38 -35.00 -2.88
N SER A 518 2.22 -34.40 -2.03
CA SER A 518 2.71 -33.03 -2.16
C SER A 518 4.12 -32.94 -2.74
N ILE A 519 4.81 -34.07 -2.95
CA ILE A 519 6.12 -34.09 -3.60
C ILE A 519 5.99 -33.57 -5.04
N ASP A 520 6.93 -32.72 -5.44
CA ASP A 520 7.11 -32.33 -6.83
C ASP A 520 7.94 -33.40 -7.56
N TYR A 521 7.23 -34.36 -8.15
CA TYR A 521 7.85 -35.46 -8.88
C TYR A 521 8.54 -35.00 -10.17
N ASP A 522 8.15 -33.86 -10.75
CA ASP A 522 8.86 -33.27 -11.87
C ASP A 522 10.23 -32.74 -11.45
N SER A 523 10.35 -32.16 -10.25
CA SER A 523 11.64 -31.77 -9.68
C SER A 523 12.58 -32.97 -9.50
N ILE A 524 12.07 -34.11 -9.00
CA ILE A 524 12.84 -35.35 -8.93
C ILE A 524 13.21 -35.85 -10.34
N ARG A 525 12.27 -35.81 -11.29
CA ARG A 525 12.51 -36.23 -12.68
C ARG A 525 13.63 -35.44 -13.33
N GLN A 526 13.71 -34.14 -13.07
CA GLN A 526 14.70 -33.22 -13.65
C GLN A 526 16.02 -33.15 -12.86
N THR A 527 16.12 -33.80 -11.70
CA THR A 527 17.33 -33.73 -10.87
C THR A 527 18.56 -34.28 -11.57
N LEU A 528 19.68 -33.56 -11.45
CA LEU A 528 21.00 -34.02 -11.91
C LEU A 528 21.69 -34.95 -10.88
N GLY A 529 21.18 -35.01 -9.65
CA GLY A 529 21.71 -35.86 -8.59
C GLY A 529 21.30 -37.31 -8.75
N ARG A 530 21.89 -38.01 -9.73
CA ARG A 530 21.53 -39.39 -10.10
C ARG A 530 22.73 -40.32 -10.14
N SER A 531 22.48 -41.60 -9.97
CA SER A 531 23.49 -42.65 -10.18
C SER A 531 23.82 -42.77 -11.68
N LEU A 532 25.10 -42.66 -12.04
CA LEU A 532 25.58 -42.78 -13.42
C LEU A 532 25.20 -44.11 -14.08
N SER A 533 25.18 -45.21 -13.32
CA SER A 533 24.98 -46.56 -13.85
C SER A 533 23.51 -46.98 -13.95
N SER A 534 22.63 -46.38 -13.15
CA SER A 534 21.24 -46.82 -13.01
C SER A 534 20.20 -45.71 -13.26
N ASP A 535 20.66 -44.46 -13.42
CA ASP A 535 19.79 -43.29 -13.57
C ASP A 535 18.75 -43.15 -12.43
N ILE A 536 19.08 -43.72 -11.26
CA ILE A 536 18.25 -43.65 -10.04
C ILE A 536 18.60 -42.35 -9.31
N PRO A 537 17.61 -41.51 -8.93
CA PRO A 537 17.85 -40.35 -8.08
C PRO A 537 18.55 -40.74 -6.78
N LEU A 538 19.54 -39.92 -6.40
CA LEU A 538 20.20 -40.06 -5.11
C LEU A 538 19.22 -39.77 -3.98
N GLU A 539 19.44 -40.39 -2.83
CA GLU A 539 18.61 -40.20 -1.63
C GLU A 539 18.45 -38.72 -1.25
N ARG A 540 19.51 -37.91 -1.45
CA ARG A 540 19.48 -36.47 -1.20
C ARG A 540 18.39 -35.75 -2.01
N ALA A 541 18.12 -36.16 -3.24
CA ALA A 541 17.06 -35.56 -4.05
C ALA A 541 15.69 -35.78 -3.39
N TRP A 542 15.42 -37.02 -2.96
CA TRP A 542 14.22 -37.37 -2.20
C TRP A 542 14.15 -36.66 -0.86
N GLN A 543 15.25 -36.54 -0.12
CA GLN A 543 15.31 -35.80 1.14
C GLN A 543 14.93 -34.32 0.95
N MET A 544 15.43 -33.65 -0.10
CA MET A 544 15.09 -32.24 -0.35
C MET A 544 13.61 -32.05 -0.69
N GLU A 545 13.04 -32.90 -1.55
CA GLU A 545 11.61 -32.83 -1.87
C GLU A 545 10.73 -33.22 -0.69
N PHE A 546 11.14 -34.23 0.08
CA PHE A 546 10.46 -34.62 1.30
C PHE A 546 10.44 -33.46 2.29
N TYR A 547 11.55 -32.77 2.51
CA TYR A 547 11.62 -31.63 3.42
C TYR A 547 10.63 -30.53 3.02
N LYS A 548 10.64 -30.12 1.74
CA LYS A 548 9.71 -29.13 1.20
C LYS A 548 8.25 -29.57 1.41
N ALA A 549 7.91 -30.77 0.95
CA ALA A 549 6.54 -31.30 1.04
C ALA A 549 6.08 -31.51 2.49
N ALA A 550 6.94 -32.00 3.38
CA ALA A 550 6.66 -32.15 4.81
C ALA A 550 6.42 -30.81 5.50
N TYR A 551 7.18 -29.78 5.13
CA TYR A 551 7.00 -28.43 5.63
C TYR A 551 5.64 -27.84 5.21
N HIS A 552 5.18 -28.10 3.98
CA HIS A 552 3.83 -27.74 3.52
C HIS A 552 2.72 -28.54 4.20
N CYS A 553 2.94 -29.82 4.52
CA CYS A 553 1.90 -30.72 5.03
C CYS A 553 1.61 -30.59 6.54
N THR A 554 2.29 -29.69 7.24
CA THR A 554 2.17 -29.48 8.70
C THR A 554 1.84 -28.02 9.02
N PRO A 555 1.08 -27.72 10.09
CA PRO A 555 0.75 -26.34 10.48
C PRO A 555 1.95 -25.58 11.06
N SER A 556 1.82 -24.25 11.17
CA SER A 556 2.87 -23.37 11.68
C SER A 556 3.33 -23.67 13.11
N THR A 557 2.53 -24.40 13.90
CA THR A 557 2.87 -24.88 15.24
C THR A 557 3.77 -26.11 15.26
N PHE A 558 4.08 -26.68 14.09
CA PHE A 558 4.94 -27.86 13.94
C PHE A 558 6.27 -27.47 13.28
N ALA A 559 7.35 -28.09 13.73
CA ALA A 559 8.66 -27.96 13.12
C ALA A 559 9.05 -29.27 12.42
N THR A 560 9.48 -29.16 11.16
CA THR A 560 10.21 -30.23 10.47
C THR A 560 11.69 -29.92 10.60
N SER A 561 12.46 -30.82 11.19
CA SER A 561 13.90 -30.63 11.44
C SER A 561 14.68 -31.74 10.78
N VAL A 562 15.84 -31.39 10.22
CA VAL A 562 16.79 -32.34 9.63
C VAL A 562 17.88 -32.68 10.63
N ASP A 563 18.48 -33.85 10.45
CA ASP A 563 19.68 -34.29 11.16
C ASP A 563 19.55 -34.16 12.69
N VAL A 564 18.44 -34.63 13.26
CA VAL A 564 18.21 -34.54 14.70
C VAL A 564 18.89 -35.71 15.41
N GLY A 565 19.70 -35.39 16.42
CA GLY A 565 20.44 -36.41 17.15
C GLY A 565 21.18 -35.85 18.36
N ALA A 566 22.16 -34.99 18.10
CA ALA A 566 23.09 -34.48 19.11
C ALA A 566 22.40 -33.82 20.32
N LEU A 567 21.32 -33.07 20.10
CA LEU A 567 20.56 -32.41 21.16
C LEU A 567 20.00 -33.40 22.21
N PHE A 568 19.75 -34.64 21.80
CA PHE A 568 19.18 -35.71 22.62
C PHE A 568 20.21 -36.80 22.94
N GLY A 569 21.50 -36.50 22.78
CA GLY A 569 22.59 -37.45 23.07
C GLY A 569 22.64 -38.67 22.15
N SER A 570 21.97 -38.64 21.00
CA SER A 570 22.03 -39.71 20.00
C SER A 570 23.38 -39.72 19.29
N SER A 571 23.92 -40.91 19.03
CA SER A 571 25.19 -41.08 18.30
C SER A 571 25.03 -41.06 16.78
N GLY A 572 23.82 -40.79 16.28
CA GLY A 572 23.50 -40.62 14.87
C GLY A 572 22.46 -39.53 14.68
N PHE A 573 22.17 -39.23 13.42
CA PHE A 573 21.23 -38.19 13.02
C PHE A 573 20.12 -38.83 12.19
N VAL A 574 18.87 -38.75 12.66
CA VAL A 574 17.72 -39.17 11.86
C VAL A 574 17.46 -38.14 10.76
N ASP A 575 17.11 -38.61 9.56
CA ASP A 575 16.96 -37.73 8.38
C ASP A 575 15.98 -36.58 8.66
N PHE A 576 14.82 -36.91 9.24
CA PHE A 576 13.82 -35.92 9.63
C PHE A 576 13.18 -36.22 10.98
N THR A 577 12.83 -35.16 11.68
CA THR A 577 11.82 -35.21 12.72
C THR A 577 10.70 -34.21 12.47
N ILE A 578 9.49 -34.56 12.86
CA ILE A 578 8.33 -33.66 12.87
C ILE A 578 7.86 -33.53 14.31
N HIS A 579 7.88 -32.31 14.86
CA HIS A 579 7.59 -32.04 16.27
C HIS A 579 6.55 -30.92 16.44
N GLY A 580 5.57 -31.13 17.32
CA GLY A 580 4.58 -30.13 17.69
C GLY A 580 3.57 -30.67 18.72
N GLY A 581 3.35 -29.93 19.82
CA GLY A 581 2.52 -30.42 20.93
C GLY A 581 3.08 -31.72 21.50
N ASP A 582 2.24 -32.75 21.62
CA ASP A 582 2.63 -34.09 22.10
C ASP A 582 3.18 -35.01 21.00
N ILE A 583 3.33 -34.52 19.76
CA ILE A 583 3.83 -35.30 18.64
C ILE A 583 5.33 -35.07 18.48
N PHE A 584 6.11 -36.16 18.42
CA PHE A 584 7.49 -36.17 18.00
C PHE A 584 7.79 -37.39 17.12
N TRP A 585 7.71 -37.24 15.81
CA TRP A 585 7.93 -38.35 14.87
C TRP A 585 9.34 -38.35 14.29
N GLY A 586 9.93 -39.53 14.13
CA GLY A 586 11.19 -39.73 13.40
C GLY A 586 10.95 -40.40 12.04
N ILE A 587 11.58 -39.90 10.99
CA ILE A 587 11.41 -40.40 9.63
C ILE A 587 12.79 -40.59 9.02
N GLU A 588 13.06 -41.80 8.53
CA GLU A 588 14.31 -42.17 7.86
C GLU A 588 14.00 -42.58 6.42
N LEU A 589 14.75 -42.04 5.46
CA LEU A 589 14.59 -42.34 4.05
C LEU A 589 15.65 -43.36 3.62
N LEU A 590 15.30 -44.18 2.65
CA LEU A 590 16.23 -45.08 1.97
C LEU A 590 15.78 -45.28 0.53
N ARG A 591 16.63 -45.96 -0.24
CA ARG A 591 16.37 -46.29 -1.64
C ARG A 591 16.74 -47.73 -1.94
N GLU A 592 15.96 -48.36 -2.82
CA GLU A 592 16.22 -49.69 -3.37
C GLU A 592 16.45 -50.78 -2.29
N ALA A 593 15.80 -50.66 -1.12
CA ALA A 593 16.02 -51.54 0.04
C ALA A 593 17.47 -51.61 0.55
N SER A 594 18.31 -50.65 0.15
CA SER A 594 19.74 -50.65 0.47
C SER A 594 19.95 -50.53 1.97
N ASN A 595 20.67 -51.49 2.56
CA ASN A 595 20.98 -51.56 4.00
C ASN A 595 19.75 -51.51 4.93
N LEU A 596 18.57 -51.95 4.47
CA LEU A 596 17.31 -51.87 5.22
C LEU A 596 17.43 -52.42 6.66
N ALA A 597 18.06 -53.60 6.84
CA ALA A 597 18.27 -54.20 8.15
C ALA A 597 19.09 -53.31 9.11
N GLU A 598 20.07 -52.55 8.58
CA GLU A 598 20.85 -51.61 9.37
C GLU A 598 20.00 -50.43 9.83
N HIS A 599 19.18 -49.86 8.93
CA HIS A 599 18.29 -48.74 9.26
C HIS A 599 17.24 -49.16 10.30
N ILE A 600 16.67 -50.36 10.19
CA ILE A 600 15.77 -50.93 11.22
C ILE A 600 16.47 -51.02 12.58
N LYS A 601 17.73 -51.48 12.59
CA LYS A 601 18.53 -51.61 13.82
C LYS A 601 18.83 -50.25 14.48
N ARG A 602 18.87 -49.14 13.74
CA ARG A 602 19.11 -47.79 14.31
C ARG A 602 18.00 -47.38 15.29
N PHE A 603 16.75 -47.79 15.04
CA PHE A 603 15.58 -47.51 15.89
C PHE A 603 15.31 -48.57 16.97
N SER A 604 16.01 -49.71 16.91
CA SER A 604 15.86 -50.79 17.91
C SER A 604 16.40 -50.36 19.29
N PRO A 605 16.01 -51.04 20.39
CA PRO A 605 16.58 -50.77 21.72
C PRO A 605 18.12 -50.86 21.71
N GLY A 606 18.79 -49.81 22.20
CA GLY A 606 20.26 -49.68 22.15
C GLY A 606 20.83 -49.32 20.76
N GLY A 607 19.98 -49.09 19.76
CA GLY A 607 20.35 -48.54 18.46
C GLY A 607 20.71 -47.07 18.52
N ARG A 608 21.26 -46.53 17.42
CA ARG A 608 21.77 -45.14 17.38
C ARG A 608 20.73 -44.11 17.76
N TYR A 609 19.45 -44.34 17.43
CA TYR A 609 18.36 -43.41 17.65
C TYR A 609 17.56 -43.71 18.92
N SER A 610 17.98 -44.67 19.75
CA SER A 610 17.21 -45.10 20.92
C SER A 610 17.10 -44.04 22.02
N SER A 611 17.93 -43.00 22.00
CA SER A 611 17.85 -41.86 22.94
C SER A 611 16.91 -40.75 22.48
N LEU A 612 16.41 -40.79 21.25
CA LEU A 612 15.44 -39.83 20.75
C LEU A 612 14.08 -40.10 21.41
N PRO A 613 13.41 -39.10 22.03
CA PRO A 613 12.12 -39.28 22.67
C PRO A 613 10.98 -39.27 21.63
N LEU A 614 11.07 -40.13 20.61
CA LEU A 614 10.11 -40.21 19.52
C LEU A 614 8.81 -40.86 20.00
N THR A 615 7.67 -40.26 19.68
CA THR A 615 6.34 -40.85 19.92
C THR A 615 5.95 -41.87 18.84
N ALA A 616 6.54 -41.77 17.65
CA ALA A 616 6.47 -42.80 16.60
C ALA A 616 7.63 -42.62 15.60
N PHE A 617 7.91 -43.63 14.79
CA PHE A 617 8.84 -43.51 13.68
C PHE A 617 8.41 -44.32 12.46
N CYS A 618 8.95 -43.99 11.29
CA CYS A 618 8.82 -44.81 10.08
C CYS A 618 10.06 -44.77 9.21
N LEU A 619 10.16 -45.79 8.35
CA LEU A 619 11.14 -45.88 7.28
C LEU A 619 10.40 -45.69 5.96
N ILE A 620 10.94 -44.90 5.03
CA ILE A 620 10.35 -44.68 3.70
C ILE A 620 11.38 -45.09 2.65
N ASP A 621 11.06 -46.12 1.88
CA ASP A 621 11.95 -46.71 0.88
C ASP A 621 11.47 -46.43 -0.54
N PHE A 622 12.26 -45.66 -1.28
CA PHE A 622 11.98 -45.31 -2.68
C PHE A 622 12.55 -46.38 -3.61
N ARG A 623 11.69 -46.98 -4.44
CA ARG A 623 12.05 -48.07 -5.35
C ARG A 623 11.60 -47.79 -6.76
N ARG A 624 12.52 -47.79 -7.71
CA ARG A 624 12.21 -47.73 -9.14
C ARG A 624 11.65 -49.07 -9.59
N VAL A 625 10.54 -49.04 -10.31
CA VAL A 625 9.94 -50.21 -10.97
C VAL A 625 9.88 -49.99 -12.47
N ALA A 626 9.74 -51.08 -13.23
CA ALA A 626 9.61 -51.01 -14.69
C ALA A 626 8.28 -50.38 -15.10
N SER A 627 7.20 -50.73 -14.38
CA SER A 627 5.85 -50.18 -14.51
C SER A 627 5.16 -50.21 -13.15
N ILE A 628 4.27 -49.25 -12.88
CA ILE A 628 3.43 -49.23 -11.68
C ILE A 628 2.40 -50.35 -11.67
N ASP A 629 2.06 -50.92 -12.83
CA ASP A 629 1.16 -52.07 -12.90
C ASP A 629 1.86 -53.40 -12.58
N ASP A 630 3.19 -53.40 -12.51
CA ASP A 630 4.02 -54.60 -12.27
C ASP A 630 4.97 -54.39 -11.09
N VAL A 631 4.39 -54.06 -9.94
CA VAL A 631 5.15 -53.87 -8.69
C VAL A 631 5.45 -55.23 -8.05
N PRO A 632 6.68 -55.49 -7.57
CA PRO A 632 7.08 -56.75 -6.95
C PRO A 632 6.53 -56.89 -5.52
N ILE A 633 5.22 -57.10 -5.40
CA ILE A 633 4.46 -57.15 -4.13
C ILE A 633 5.03 -58.20 -3.17
N GLU A 634 5.41 -59.39 -3.64
CA GLU A 634 5.94 -60.46 -2.79
C GLU A 634 7.24 -60.05 -2.07
N ARG A 635 8.16 -59.42 -2.80
CA ARG A 635 9.44 -58.93 -2.25
C ARG A 635 9.23 -57.75 -1.28
N ILE A 636 8.23 -56.90 -1.55
CA ILE A 636 7.85 -55.82 -0.64
C ILE A 636 7.28 -56.42 0.65
N ALA A 637 6.37 -57.40 0.53
CA ALA A 637 5.78 -58.09 1.67
C ALA A 637 6.84 -58.81 2.53
N GLU A 638 7.86 -59.41 1.91
CA GLU A 638 9.04 -59.94 2.60
C GLU A 638 9.72 -58.89 3.47
N ASN A 639 10.05 -57.72 2.90
CA ASN A 639 10.72 -56.65 3.66
C ASN A 639 9.83 -56.02 4.75
N MET A 640 8.52 -55.98 4.54
CA MET A 640 7.57 -55.47 5.54
C MET A 640 7.37 -56.43 6.72
N ARG A 641 7.62 -57.74 6.54
CA ARG A 641 7.66 -58.68 7.67
C ARG A 641 8.80 -58.36 8.64
N ASP A 642 9.90 -57.79 8.14
CA ASP A 642 11.06 -57.41 8.94
C ASP A 642 10.88 -56.04 9.63
N CYS A 643 9.94 -55.21 9.17
CA CYS A 643 9.67 -53.88 9.72
C CYS A 643 8.22 -53.43 9.51
N ASP A 644 7.43 -53.47 10.59
CA ASP A 644 6.03 -53.02 10.62
C ASP A 644 5.85 -51.49 10.51
N LYS A 645 6.96 -50.73 10.40
CA LYS A 645 7.00 -49.27 10.20
C LYS A 645 7.50 -48.84 8.82
N LEU A 646 7.64 -49.79 7.89
CA LEU A 646 8.13 -49.52 6.54
C LEU A 646 7.01 -49.03 5.60
N PHE A 647 7.29 -47.96 4.87
CA PHE A 647 6.55 -47.51 3.70
C PHE A 647 7.41 -47.73 2.47
N VAL A 648 6.83 -48.24 1.39
CA VAL A 648 7.51 -48.39 0.12
C VAL A 648 6.85 -47.49 -0.92
N VAL A 649 7.66 -46.63 -1.54
CA VAL A 649 7.26 -45.72 -2.62
C VAL A 649 7.79 -46.27 -3.92
N CYS A 650 6.92 -46.89 -4.72
CA CYS A 650 7.24 -47.36 -6.05
C CYS A 650 7.01 -46.25 -7.08
N TYR A 651 7.98 -46.03 -7.96
CA TYR A 651 7.89 -45.05 -9.03
C TYR A 651 8.46 -45.62 -10.34
N ASP A 652 7.89 -45.23 -11.48
CA ASP A 652 8.47 -45.58 -12.78
C ASP A 652 9.56 -44.58 -13.22
N ALA A 653 10.29 -44.92 -14.28
CA ALA A 653 11.38 -44.11 -14.81
C ALA A 653 11.00 -42.65 -15.14
N ARG A 654 9.74 -42.42 -15.54
CA ARG A 654 9.24 -41.11 -15.97
C ARG A 654 8.57 -40.35 -14.82
N MET A 655 8.39 -40.99 -13.66
CA MET A 655 7.61 -40.46 -12.53
C MET A 655 6.14 -40.17 -12.90
N GLU A 656 5.61 -40.83 -13.95
CA GLU A 656 4.21 -40.70 -14.37
C GLU A 656 3.31 -41.52 -13.43
N GLY A 657 3.77 -42.71 -13.07
CA GLY A 657 3.20 -43.57 -12.06
C GLY A 657 3.99 -43.53 -10.74
N VAL A 658 3.28 -43.28 -9.63
CA VAL A 658 3.77 -43.42 -8.26
C VAL A 658 2.74 -44.19 -7.44
N MET A 659 3.20 -45.14 -6.63
CA MET A 659 2.37 -45.90 -5.69
C MET A 659 3.05 -46.02 -4.33
N VAL A 660 2.30 -45.79 -3.26
CA VAL A 660 2.79 -45.89 -1.88
C VAL A 660 2.06 -47.01 -1.16
N ILE A 661 2.83 -47.94 -0.63
CA ILE A 661 2.34 -49.11 0.10
C ILE A 661 2.79 -48.98 1.56
N ASN A 662 1.85 -49.11 2.51
CA ASN A 662 2.16 -49.12 3.94
C ASN A 662 2.50 -50.54 4.43
N SER A 663 2.92 -50.67 5.69
CA SER A 663 3.27 -51.97 6.30
C SER A 663 2.10 -52.95 6.45
N ALA A 664 0.85 -52.50 6.31
CA ALA A 664 -0.33 -53.36 6.25
C ALA A 664 -0.61 -53.89 4.84
N MET A 665 0.26 -53.61 3.87
CA MET A 665 0.10 -53.89 2.44
C MET A 665 -1.05 -53.11 1.77
N ASP A 666 -1.54 -52.04 2.39
CA ASP A 666 -2.53 -51.17 1.78
C ASP A 666 -1.85 -50.14 0.85
N VAL A 667 -2.46 -49.90 -0.30
CA VAL A 667 -2.10 -48.78 -1.18
C VAL A 667 -2.69 -47.49 -0.61
N VAL A 668 -1.85 -46.65 0.00
CA VAL A 668 -2.29 -45.40 0.67
C VAL A 668 -2.26 -44.18 -0.27
N TYR A 669 -1.57 -44.30 -1.40
CA TYR A 669 -1.55 -43.31 -2.48
C TYR A 669 -1.16 -43.98 -3.80
N ARG A 670 -1.81 -43.58 -4.89
CA ARG A 670 -1.47 -43.96 -6.25
C ARG A 670 -1.81 -42.81 -7.20
N THR A 671 -0.93 -42.45 -8.13
CA THR A 671 -1.27 -41.55 -9.24
C THR A 671 -2.10 -42.31 -10.27
N GLN A 672 -3.18 -41.70 -10.77
CA GLN A 672 -3.87 -42.22 -11.95
C GLN A 672 -3.03 -41.86 -13.17
N SER A 673 -2.74 -42.86 -14.01
CA SER A 673 -2.09 -42.69 -15.32
C SER A 673 -2.88 -41.77 -16.23
#